data_AF-A0AAW5I2A9-F1
#
_entry.id   AF-A0AAW5I2A9-F1
#
_cell.length_a   1.000
_cell.length_b   1.000
_cell.length_c   1.000
_cell.angle_alpha   90.00
_cell.angle_beta   90.00
_cell.angle_gamma   90.00
#
_symmetry.space_group_name_H-M   'P 1'
#
loop_
_entity.id
_entity.type
_entity.pdbx_description
1 polymer ?
#
loop_
_entity_poly.entity_id
_entity_poly.type
_entity_poly.pdbx_seq_one_letter_code
_entity_poly.pdbx_strand_id
1 'polypeptide(L)'
;MTSISCEVNGGDGTGGIAGKLAGNAYNCVNYATVQGKEQVGGLFSSYDSSKSITACANYGKVTASSLWVGGLVGYFNSGTIQDCANYGDVKGTDCVAGMAGYVSSGKIQNVFSYGNVSATNSTQYIGMAFGSGSGTTEGMVAYYSGAKLTANGQEKDVKAFGSSTSSEDNATGFTETQLKSGFVAYQLQQNASSEAKWGQNLANDGDIYPVIGSKYQVYADNSLVNCKTNEKISGSFTNNPSSSAIRYQHGQTINHHVAKDATCTEAATKEYWQCQDCQRIYSDCQLTVELTDVTDAEHPALGHNYNEDGYCDRCKHYVAVKPSEENGVYLIAKPYHLAWFRDYVNGTIVDESEVAGTTHLSASAMLTADIDLKNYCHAAEDGKELLSWIPIGNDNNRWKGNMDGQGHTITNLYIETAQDYVGLFGYTEDATIQDLIFDNAKVENVSTTNEKTYKTGILAGRADGDSPSHIRGIKTTNNCTVIGQEDTGGIVGEARINLENCENHSSVKGTRFVGGIAGSSEKNIKRCTNYGTVENNNSFTGGIIGYAYDTSIEDCANYGKITSTGCAGGIAGQSFFNKSIQNVFSYGDVTNTNDNPGIIIGSVNGTLTAKGIVAYNKEALLNNSSENIKIVGTGTLTFDDGKVEADVVKAFTKQQIESGEVAYLLAEGKALGEQAWGQQLGKDLYPVPGSDNKVIKAAQGDKDANGNDTYWATFSNLTNDATLSVPSDRTLKVYNATVSGGKMTLTERSNNQVAKEEGVLLKTDGEYVNAKANETNDLTKASSDENHLVATPAEAQTVTAETGCKLYRLTYNKAEKKEGLGFYLGVDDGKSLKATPGKAYLQVSENEAKDPSSAALARSFVFGGGNETTGIEGITIMGTDVQRHGTIEGIFDLQGRKISNLTKGIYIKNNKKVVIK
;
A
#
# COMPACT_ATOMS: atom_id res chain seq x y z
N MET A 1 -27.29 9.84 65.00
CA MET A 1 -26.14 8.91 64.90
C MET A 1 -24.94 9.73 64.45
N THR A 2 -23.82 9.56 65.12
CA THR A 2 -22.54 10.24 64.89
C THR A 2 -22.16 10.22 63.41
N SER A 3 -22.05 11.42 62.81
CA SER A 3 -21.59 11.66 61.44
C SER A 3 -20.15 11.16 61.29
N ILE A 4 -19.98 9.97 60.73
CA ILE A 4 -18.69 9.50 60.24
C ILE A 4 -18.58 10.12 58.84
N SER A 5 -17.77 11.16 58.66
CA SER A 5 -17.48 11.68 57.32
C SER A 5 -16.67 10.61 56.59
N CYS A 6 -17.29 9.96 55.61
CA CYS A 6 -16.54 9.12 54.67
C CYS A 6 -15.66 10.04 53.83
N GLU A 7 -14.37 9.72 53.75
CA GLU A 7 -13.39 10.46 52.96
C GLU A 7 -12.58 9.50 52.11
N VAL A 8 -12.32 9.89 50.86
CA VAL A 8 -11.41 9.22 49.94
C VAL A 8 -10.24 10.16 49.71
N ASN A 9 -9.07 9.82 50.25
CA ASN A 9 -7.84 10.61 50.13
C ASN A 9 -6.83 9.82 49.28
N GLY A 10 -6.53 10.31 48.07
CA GLY A 10 -5.65 9.64 47.12
C GLY A 10 -4.62 10.56 46.46
N GLY A 11 -3.84 10.01 45.52
CA GLY A 11 -2.86 10.74 44.72
C GLY A 11 -3.43 11.16 43.38
N ASP A 12 -2.68 10.89 42.31
CA ASP A 12 -3.16 11.06 40.94
C ASP A 12 -4.21 9.98 40.62
N GLY A 13 -5.28 10.33 39.91
CA GLY A 13 -6.30 9.38 39.49
C GLY A 13 -7.29 8.96 40.60
N THR A 14 -7.69 9.88 41.46
CA THR A 14 -8.59 9.58 42.60
C THR A 14 -10.08 9.76 42.24
N GLY A 15 -10.92 8.75 42.49
CA GLY A 15 -12.37 8.88 42.37
C GLY A 15 -13.10 8.33 43.60
N GLY A 16 -14.28 8.87 43.91
CA GLY A 16 -15.05 8.49 45.10
C GLY A 16 -15.59 7.06 45.08
N ILE A 17 -15.79 6.49 43.89
CA ILE A 17 -16.24 5.10 43.69
C ILE A 17 -15.14 4.25 43.04
N ALA A 18 -14.51 4.75 41.99
CA ALA A 18 -13.40 4.08 41.33
C ALA A 18 -12.40 5.09 40.75
N GLY A 19 -11.16 4.66 40.49
CA GLY A 19 -10.20 5.46 39.73
C GLY A 19 -10.62 5.55 38.26
N LYS A 20 -10.10 4.65 37.42
CA LYS A 20 -10.53 4.54 36.02
C LYS A 20 -11.73 3.62 35.88
N LEU A 21 -12.75 4.06 35.13
CA LEU A 21 -13.88 3.22 34.72
C LEU A 21 -13.92 3.10 33.18
N ALA A 22 -14.01 1.86 32.69
CA ALA A 22 -14.20 1.53 31.29
C ALA A 22 -15.43 0.60 31.15
N GLY A 23 -16.63 1.15 31.43
CA GLY A 23 -17.89 0.38 31.45
C GLY A 23 -19.10 1.24 31.81
N ASN A 24 -20.26 0.61 32.06
CA ASN A 24 -21.47 1.32 32.49
C ASN A 24 -21.40 1.66 33.99
N ALA A 25 -21.83 2.88 34.35
CA ALA A 25 -22.15 3.23 35.73
C ALA A 25 -23.61 3.67 35.80
N TYR A 26 -24.39 3.04 36.68
CA TYR A 26 -25.82 3.29 36.77
C TYR A 26 -26.25 3.48 38.22
N ASN A 27 -27.04 4.52 38.49
CA ASN A 27 -27.63 4.78 39.82
C ASN A 27 -26.59 4.79 40.96
N CYS A 28 -25.40 5.32 40.66
CA CYS A 28 -24.29 5.40 41.59
C CYS A 28 -24.30 6.75 42.30
N VAL A 29 -24.18 6.75 43.62
CA VAL A 29 -24.22 7.99 44.43
C VAL A 29 -23.01 8.06 45.35
N ASN A 30 -22.30 9.19 45.31
CA ASN A 30 -21.24 9.49 46.26
C ASN A 30 -21.66 10.57 47.26
N TYR A 31 -21.50 10.29 48.56
CA TYR A 31 -21.63 11.25 49.65
C TYR A 31 -20.29 11.57 50.33
N ALA A 32 -19.23 10.83 50.02
CA ALA A 32 -17.93 10.99 50.65
C ALA A 32 -17.18 12.20 50.10
N THR A 33 -16.40 12.87 50.94
CA THR A 33 -15.45 13.89 50.46
C THR A 33 -14.33 13.20 49.69
N VAL A 34 -14.03 13.67 48.48
CA VAL A 34 -12.97 13.11 47.63
C VAL A 34 -11.83 14.12 47.51
N GLN A 35 -10.63 13.72 47.91
CA GLN A 35 -9.42 14.55 47.85
C GLN A 35 -8.32 13.83 47.09
N GLY A 36 -7.70 14.50 46.12
CA GLY A 36 -6.60 13.94 45.33
C GLY A 36 -5.59 14.98 44.87
N LYS A 37 -4.68 14.58 43.98
CA LYS A 37 -3.68 15.47 43.39
C LYS A 37 -4.09 15.93 41.99
N GLU A 38 -4.18 15.00 41.04
CA GLU A 38 -4.53 15.26 39.64
C GLU A 38 -5.59 14.24 39.16
N GLN A 39 -6.45 14.60 38.20
CA GLN A 39 -7.55 13.76 37.72
C GLN A 39 -8.43 13.28 38.88
N VAL A 40 -9.24 14.19 39.43
CA VAL A 40 -10.07 13.88 40.61
C VAL A 40 -11.54 14.05 40.28
N GLY A 41 -12.34 13.01 40.53
CA GLY A 41 -13.79 13.05 40.33
C GLY A 41 -14.56 12.57 41.54
N GLY A 42 -15.75 13.14 41.78
CA GLY A 42 -16.62 12.67 42.87
C GLY A 42 -17.08 11.22 42.71
N LEU A 43 -17.14 10.70 41.48
CA LEU A 43 -17.39 9.28 41.19
C LEU A 43 -16.13 8.60 40.64
N PHE A 44 -15.56 9.15 39.56
CA PHE A 44 -14.47 8.51 38.80
C PHE A 44 -13.33 9.48 38.52
N SER A 45 -12.08 9.04 38.61
CA SER A 45 -10.97 9.89 38.18
C SER A 45 -10.91 10.04 36.67
N SER A 46 -11.08 8.93 35.95
CA SER A 46 -11.11 8.90 34.49
C SER A 46 -12.17 7.96 33.96
N TYR A 47 -12.74 8.31 32.82
CA TYR A 47 -13.73 7.50 32.13
C TYR A 47 -13.38 7.38 30.65
N ASP A 48 -13.37 6.15 30.14
CA ASP A 48 -12.89 5.83 28.80
C ASP A 48 -13.65 4.62 28.26
N SER A 49 -14.80 4.87 27.63
CA SER A 49 -15.70 3.84 27.12
C SER A 49 -16.72 4.43 26.15
N SER A 50 -17.22 3.64 25.20
CA SER A 50 -18.38 4.00 24.38
C SER A 50 -19.72 3.92 25.14
N LYS A 51 -19.68 3.66 26.45
CA LYS A 51 -20.82 3.42 27.34
C LYS A 51 -21.23 4.71 28.08
N SER A 52 -22.17 4.58 29.04
CA SER A 52 -22.71 5.72 29.77
C SER A 52 -22.51 5.68 31.29
N ILE A 53 -22.43 6.87 31.88
CA ILE A 53 -22.67 7.14 33.29
C ILE A 53 -24.09 7.69 33.38
N THR A 54 -25.04 6.91 33.90
CA THR A 54 -26.47 7.22 33.84
C THR A 54 -27.09 7.26 35.23
N ALA A 55 -27.94 8.26 35.50
CA ALA A 55 -28.69 8.38 36.77
C ALA A 55 -27.78 8.47 38.02
N CYS A 56 -26.57 9.03 37.90
CA CYS A 56 -25.60 9.08 38.98
C CYS A 56 -25.54 10.47 39.65
N ALA A 57 -25.15 10.52 40.92
CA ALA A 57 -25.06 11.77 41.67
C ALA A 57 -23.81 11.88 42.56
N ASN A 58 -23.25 13.07 42.65
CA ASN A 58 -22.25 13.41 43.64
C ASN A 58 -22.79 14.48 44.61
N TYR A 59 -22.84 14.16 45.90
CA TYR A 59 -23.12 15.09 46.99
C TYR A 59 -21.85 15.48 47.76
N GLY A 60 -20.81 14.66 47.66
CA GLY A 60 -19.55 14.86 48.36
C GLY A 60 -18.73 16.03 47.81
N LYS A 61 -17.99 16.71 48.67
CA LYS A 61 -17.04 17.74 48.25
C LYS A 61 -15.86 17.11 47.51
N VAL A 62 -15.45 17.67 46.37
CA VAL A 62 -14.31 17.19 45.57
C VAL A 62 -13.19 18.23 45.62
N THR A 63 -11.97 17.83 45.96
CA THR A 63 -10.83 18.75 46.04
C THR A 63 -9.57 18.13 45.43
N ALA A 64 -8.88 18.86 44.55
CA ALA A 64 -7.56 18.48 44.06
C ALA A 64 -6.55 19.61 44.19
N SER A 65 -5.27 19.26 44.21
CA SER A 65 -4.15 20.23 44.23
C SER A 65 -3.57 20.55 42.85
N SER A 66 -4.05 19.90 41.78
CA SER A 66 -3.57 20.05 40.39
C SER A 66 -4.75 20.16 39.39
N LEU A 67 -4.52 19.69 38.16
CA LEU A 67 -5.39 19.76 36.99
C LEU A 67 -6.52 18.70 36.99
N TRP A 68 -7.56 18.98 36.20
CA TRP A 68 -8.64 18.05 35.82
C TRP A 68 -9.48 17.56 36.98
N VAL A 69 -10.40 18.42 37.45
CA VAL A 69 -11.24 18.14 38.61
C VAL A 69 -12.71 18.28 38.25
N GLY A 70 -13.49 17.21 38.41
CA GLY A 70 -14.92 17.21 38.14
C GLY A 70 -15.75 16.79 39.35
N GLY A 71 -16.97 17.30 39.46
CA GLY A 71 -17.92 16.80 40.47
C GLY A 71 -18.30 15.35 40.24
N LEU A 72 -18.31 14.86 39.00
CA LEU A 72 -18.45 13.43 38.67
C LEU A 72 -17.15 12.81 38.20
N VAL A 73 -16.53 13.37 37.16
CA VAL A 73 -15.37 12.77 36.47
C VAL A 73 -14.20 13.76 36.35
N GLY A 74 -12.99 13.38 36.73
CA GLY A 74 -11.80 14.22 36.51
C GLY A 74 -11.49 14.40 35.01
N TYR A 75 -11.16 13.30 34.34
CA TYR A 75 -10.83 13.23 32.91
C TYR A 75 -11.83 12.34 32.15
N PHE A 76 -12.61 12.94 31.25
CA PHE A 76 -13.63 12.26 30.46
C PHE A 76 -13.15 12.11 29.01
N ASN A 77 -12.71 10.89 28.65
CA ASN A 77 -12.16 10.63 27.31
C ASN A 77 -13.27 10.48 26.27
N SER A 78 -14.21 9.57 26.52
CA SER A 78 -15.30 9.24 25.61
C SER A 78 -16.53 8.65 26.30
N GLY A 79 -17.66 8.59 25.61
CA GLY A 79 -18.94 8.07 26.12
C GLY A 79 -19.97 9.15 26.43
N THR A 80 -20.96 8.82 27.28
CA THR A 80 -22.03 9.77 27.66
C THR A 80 -22.19 9.90 29.19
N ILE A 81 -22.20 11.13 29.72
CA ILE A 81 -22.70 11.41 31.07
C ILE A 81 -24.16 11.84 30.92
N GLN A 82 -25.09 11.01 31.39
CA GLN A 82 -26.52 11.15 31.16
C GLN A 82 -27.30 11.18 32.47
N ASP A 83 -28.29 12.06 32.60
CA ASP A 83 -29.19 12.08 33.77
C ASP A 83 -28.44 12.15 35.10
N CYS A 84 -27.41 12.98 35.15
CA CYS A 84 -26.47 13.00 36.27
C CYS A 84 -26.48 14.35 37.00
N ALA A 85 -26.15 14.32 38.30
CA ALA A 85 -26.14 15.52 39.12
C ALA A 85 -24.87 15.70 39.97
N ASN A 86 -24.41 16.95 40.10
CA ASN A 86 -23.43 17.33 41.10
C ASN A 86 -24.00 18.37 42.05
N TYR A 87 -24.08 18.02 43.32
CA TYR A 87 -24.51 18.91 44.40
C TYR A 87 -23.34 19.37 45.28
N GLY A 88 -22.22 18.64 45.26
CA GLY A 88 -21.04 18.94 46.06
C GLY A 88 -20.17 20.06 45.48
N ASP A 89 -19.49 20.80 46.37
CA ASP A 89 -18.51 21.81 45.97
C ASP A 89 -17.28 21.14 45.32
N VAL A 90 -16.75 21.76 44.24
CA VAL A 90 -15.59 21.26 43.50
C VAL A 90 -14.46 22.29 43.54
N LYS A 91 -13.26 21.87 43.97
CA LYS A 91 -12.08 22.75 44.05
C LYS A 91 -10.87 22.10 43.38
N GLY A 92 -10.17 22.85 42.54
CA GLY A 92 -8.94 22.39 41.89
C GLY A 92 -7.98 23.54 41.58
N THR A 93 -6.93 23.25 40.80
CA THR A 93 -5.97 24.27 40.37
C THR A 93 -6.30 24.79 38.99
N ASP A 94 -6.57 23.89 38.03
CA ASP A 94 -6.90 24.25 36.64
C ASP A 94 -7.74 23.15 35.95
N CYS A 95 -8.58 23.52 34.97
CA CYS A 95 -9.65 22.68 34.40
C CYS A 95 -10.58 22.07 35.47
N VAL A 96 -11.45 22.90 36.07
CA VAL A 96 -12.30 22.52 37.21
C VAL A 96 -13.78 22.70 36.86
N ALA A 97 -14.61 21.68 37.12
CA ALA A 97 -16.03 21.75 36.79
C ALA A 97 -16.97 20.99 37.69
N GLY A 98 -18.26 21.35 37.64
CA GLY A 98 -19.31 20.63 38.35
C GLY A 98 -19.58 19.23 37.80
N MET A 99 -19.42 18.95 36.50
CA MET A 99 -19.57 17.59 35.95
C MET A 99 -18.22 16.95 35.66
N ALA A 100 -17.50 17.45 34.65
CA ALA A 100 -16.24 16.89 34.20
C ALA A 100 -15.13 17.96 34.08
N GLY A 101 -13.97 17.69 34.66
CA GLY A 101 -12.84 18.63 34.64
C GLY A 101 -12.32 18.89 33.23
N TYR A 102 -11.99 17.80 32.51
CA TYR A 102 -11.60 17.84 31.10
C TYR A 102 -12.37 16.83 30.26
N VAL A 103 -12.74 17.22 29.04
CA VAL A 103 -13.45 16.37 28.08
C VAL A 103 -12.67 16.29 26.76
N SER A 104 -12.23 15.09 26.39
CA SER A 104 -11.59 14.87 25.09
C SER A 104 -12.63 14.75 23.97
N SER A 105 -13.49 13.74 24.03
CA SER A 105 -14.47 13.43 22.98
C SER A 105 -15.70 12.71 23.55
N GLY A 106 -16.65 13.43 24.12
CA GLY A 106 -17.83 12.78 24.72
C GLY A 106 -19.03 13.70 24.90
N LYS A 107 -20.16 13.12 25.30
CA LYS A 107 -21.46 13.80 25.37
C LYS A 107 -21.91 13.99 26.82
N ILE A 108 -22.41 15.17 27.18
CA ILE A 108 -23.28 15.33 28.37
C ILE A 108 -24.73 15.49 27.94
N GLN A 109 -25.61 14.82 28.67
CA GLN A 109 -27.02 14.80 28.37
C GLN A 109 -27.87 14.90 29.62
N ASN A 110 -28.77 15.88 29.66
CA ASN A 110 -29.77 16.03 30.73
C ASN A 110 -29.16 16.02 32.15
N VAL A 111 -28.26 16.97 32.45
CA VAL A 111 -27.46 17.00 33.70
C VAL A 111 -27.78 18.23 34.56
N PHE A 112 -27.50 18.14 35.87
CA PHE A 112 -27.74 19.24 36.82
C PHE A 112 -26.59 19.53 37.80
N SER A 113 -26.10 20.77 37.83
CA SER A 113 -24.99 21.19 38.71
C SER A 113 -25.38 22.30 39.68
N TYR A 114 -25.20 22.08 40.99
CA TYR A 114 -25.58 23.01 42.05
C TYR A 114 -24.40 23.56 42.87
N GLY A 115 -23.39 22.72 43.15
CA GLY A 115 -22.28 23.07 44.04
C GLY A 115 -21.38 24.19 43.52
N ASN A 116 -20.66 24.88 44.43
CA ASN A 116 -19.72 25.93 44.05
C ASN A 116 -18.49 25.32 43.37
N VAL A 117 -17.90 26.05 42.42
CA VAL A 117 -16.73 25.58 41.66
C VAL A 117 -15.60 26.59 41.81
N SER A 118 -14.41 26.13 42.22
CA SER A 118 -13.26 27.01 42.45
C SER A 118 -11.95 26.47 41.84
N ALA A 119 -11.29 27.30 41.04
CA ALA A 119 -9.95 27.05 40.51
C ALA A 119 -8.95 28.06 41.08
N THR A 120 -7.80 27.60 41.60
CA THR A 120 -6.81 28.48 42.23
C THR A 120 -5.87 29.18 41.25
N ASN A 121 -5.63 28.63 40.05
CA ASN A 121 -4.68 29.19 39.08
C ASN A 121 -5.33 29.50 37.72
N SER A 122 -6.39 28.78 37.33
CA SER A 122 -7.08 29.04 36.06
C SER A 122 -7.83 30.37 36.05
N THR A 123 -7.83 31.04 34.89
CA THR A 123 -8.67 32.23 34.62
C THR A 123 -9.78 31.95 33.61
N GLN A 124 -9.72 30.81 32.90
CA GLN A 124 -10.61 30.50 31.78
C GLN A 124 -11.26 29.12 31.90
N TYR A 125 -10.53 28.08 32.34
CA TYR A 125 -10.98 26.69 32.30
C TYR A 125 -11.77 26.27 33.56
N ILE A 126 -12.89 26.94 33.78
CA ILE A 126 -13.79 26.69 34.92
C ILE A 126 -15.26 26.82 34.49
N GLY A 127 -16.12 25.87 34.87
CA GLY A 127 -17.53 25.87 34.48
C GLY A 127 -18.41 24.96 35.31
N MET A 128 -19.73 25.17 35.27
CA MET A 128 -20.68 24.34 36.03
C MET A 128 -20.84 22.93 35.45
N ALA A 129 -20.58 22.75 34.15
CA ALA A 129 -20.59 21.46 33.47
C ALA A 129 -19.17 21.02 33.11
N PHE A 130 -18.44 21.77 32.27
CA PHE A 130 -17.07 21.42 31.86
C PHE A 130 -16.03 22.49 32.17
N GLY A 131 -14.81 22.05 32.48
CA GLY A 131 -13.67 22.93 32.71
C GLY A 131 -12.97 23.29 31.40
N SER A 132 -12.65 22.28 30.58
CA SER A 132 -12.06 22.46 29.25
C SER A 132 -12.34 21.24 28.37
N GLY A 133 -12.39 21.40 27.04
CA GLY A 133 -12.60 20.28 26.12
C GLY A 133 -13.44 20.61 24.89
N SER A 134 -13.75 19.55 24.12
CA SER A 134 -14.57 19.54 22.89
C SER A 134 -15.80 18.63 22.99
N GLY A 135 -16.39 18.53 24.18
CA GLY A 135 -17.59 17.71 24.40
C GLY A 135 -18.84 18.29 23.74
N THR A 136 -19.74 17.41 23.29
CA THR A 136 -21.05 17.81 22.77
C THR A 136 -22.11 17.79 23.87
N THR A 137 -23.18 18.54 23.66
CA THR A 137 -24.32 18.61 24.57
C THR A 137 -25.58 18.18 23.86
N GLU A 138 -26.44 17.45 24.55
CA GLU A 138 -27.76 17.07 24.06
C GLU A 138 -28.76 17.15 25.21
N GLY A 139 -29.99 17.58 24.95
CA GLY A 139 -30.95 17.84 26.02
C GLY A 139 -30.47 18.94 26.97
N MET A 140 -30.89 18.88 28.24
CA MET A 140 -30.75 20.01 29.17
C MET A 140 -29.44 19.98 29.97
N VAL A 141 -28.68 21.08 29.97
CA VAL A 141 -27.55 21.29 30.90
C VAL A 141 -27.96 22.37 31.91
N ALA A 142 -28.53 21.95 33.03
CA ALA A 142 -29.05 22.84 34.05
C ALA A 142 -28.00 23.14 35.12
N TYR A 143 -27.90 24.40 35.56
CA TYR A 143 -27.04 24.74 36.69
C TYR A 143 -27.63 25.84 37.58
N TYR A 144 -27.16 25.91 38.82
CA TYR A 144 -27.55 26.98 39.74
C TYR A 144 -26.83 28.27 39.40
N SER A 145 -27.56 29.30 38.97
CA SER A 145 -26.97 30.59 38.57
C SER A 145 -26.44 31.42 39.75
N GLY A 146 -26.80 31.06 40.98
CA GLY A 146 -26.29 31.68 42.21
C GLY A 146 -25.13 30.93 42.86
N ALA A 147 -24.59 29.89 42.20
CA ALA A 147 -23.38 29.23 42.67
C ALA A 147 -22.17 30.17 42.57
N LYS A 148 -21.21 30.03 43.48
CA LYS A 148 -19.96 30.80 43.42
C LYS A 148 -18.98 30.11 42.46
N LEU A 149 -18.70 30.76 41.35
CA LEU A 149 -17.67 30.36 40.40
C LEU A 149 -16.41 31.20 40.65
N THR A 150 -15.39 30.63 41.29
CA THR A 150 -14.19 31.39 41.70
C THR A 150 -12.97 30.97 40.90
N ALA A 151 -12.38 31.87 40.13
CA ALA A 151 -11.20 31.63 39.30
C ALA A 151 -10.06 32.55 39.74
N ASN A 152 -8.92 31.97 40.13
CA ASN A 152 -7.73 32.70 40.62
C ASN A 152 -8.07 33.69 41.77
N GLY A 153 -8.87 33.21 42.73
CA GLY A 153 -9.30 34.00 43.90
C GLY A 153 -10.31 35.12 43.61
N GLN A 154 -10.82 35.22 42.39
CA GLN A 154 -11.84 36.20 42.00
C GLN A 154 -13.15 35.48 41.62
N GLU A 155 -14.29 36.00 42.08
CA GLU A 155 -15.60 35.53 41.67
C GLU A 155 -15.87 35.92 40.20
N LYS A 156 -16.45 34.99 39.44
CA LYS A 156 -16.77 35.11 38.02
C LYS A 156 -18.26 34.91 37.80
N ASP A 157 -18.77 35.44 36.69
CA ASP A 157 -20.12 35.13 36.24
C ASP A 157 -20.26 33.62 36.00
N VAL A 158 -21.37 33.05 36.48
CA VAL A 158 -21.60 31.61 36.41
C VAL A 158 -21.93 31.21 34.98
N LYS A 159 -21.10 30.34 34.42
CA LYS A 159 -21.22 29.78 33.07
C LYS A 159 -21.15 28.26 33.09
N ALA A 160 -21.67 27.62 32.05
CA ALA A 160 -21.68 26.17 31.95
C ALA A 160 -20.31 25.62 31.54
N PHE A 161 -19.62 26.29 30.61
CA PHE A 161 -18.38 25.80 30.02
C PHE A 161 -17.19 26.74 30.23
N GLY A 162 -16.05 26.17 30.61
CA GLY A 162 -14.81 26.92 30.79
C GLY A 162 -14.17 27.38 29.47
N SER A 163 -14.12 26.54 28.43
CA SER A 163 -13.58 26.91 27.11
C SER A 163 -14.62 27.60 26.21
N SER A 164 -14.17 28.54 25.36
CA SER A 164 -15.03 29.34 24.47
C SER A 164 -15.32 28.70 23.09
N THR A 165 -14.98 27.43 22.90
CA THR A 165 -15.14 26.72 21.61
C THR A 165 -16.45 25.94 21.49
N SER A 166 -17.20 25.77 22.59
CA SER A 166 -18.44 24.99 22.62
C SER A 166 -19.64 25.92 22.78
N SER A 167 -20.73 25.64 22.05
CA SER A 167 -21.97 26.41 22.18
C SER A 167 -22.63 26.17 23.54
N GLU A 168 -23.15 27.23 24.17
CA GLU A 168 -23.97 27.17 25.38
C GLU A 168 -25.47 27.01 25.10
N ASP A 169 -25.88 26.73 23.85
CA ASP A 169 -27.31 26.69 23.46
C ASP A 169 -28.18 25.74 24.29
N ASN A 170 -27.60 24.63 24.79
CA ASN A 170 -28.29 23.64 25.62
C ASN A 170 -28.13 23.88 27.13
N ALA A 171 -27.43 24.95 27.53
CA ALA A 171 -27.14 25.24 28.92
C ALA A 171 -27.99 26.39 29.46
N THR A 172 -28.49 26.24 30.68
CA THR A 172 -29.30 27.29 31.31
C THR A 172 -29.04 27.36 32.81
N GLY A 173 -28.70 28.57 33.26
CA GLY A 173 -28.59 28.92 34.67
C GLY A 173 -29.95 29.26 35.25
N PHE A 174 -30.32 28.61 36.35
CA PHE A 174 -31.59 28.84 37.05
C PHE A 174 -31.37 29.51 38.40
N THR A 175 -32.24 30.47 38.70
CA THR A 175 -32.27 31.14 40.01
C THR A 175 -32.77 30.18 41.10
N GLU A 176 -32.48 30.50 42.36
CA GLU A 176 -32.94 29.72 43.50
C GLU A 176 -34.47 29.55 43.52
N THR A 177 -35.21 30.60 43.13
CA THR A 177 -36.68 30.56 43.07
C THR A 177 -37.18 29.60 41.97
N GLN A 178 -36.52 29.57 40.80
CA GLN A 178 -36.84 28.63 39.72
C GLN A 178 -36.52 27.19 40.12
N LEU A 179 -35.39 26.97 40.79
CA LEU A 179 -35.01 25.65 41.30
C LEU A 179 -35.99 25.12 42.34
N LYS A 180 -36.46 25.96 43.27
CA LYS A 180 -37.48 25.58 44.28
C LYS A 180 -38.88 25.36 43.71
N SER A 181 -39.15 25.88 42.51
CA SER A 181 -40.50 25.91 41.97
C SER A 181 -41.03 24.57 41.44
N GLY A 182 -40.17 23.56 41.26
CA GLY A 182 -40.52 22.31 40.55
C GLY A 182 -40.31 22.38 39.03
N PHE A 183 -40.16 23.57 38.44
CA PHE A 183 -40.00 23.74 36.99
C PHE A 183 -38.80 22.96 36.43
N VAL A 184 -37.62 23.13 37.03
CA VAL A 184 -36.39 22.51 36.51
C VAL A 184 -36.44 20.99 36.66
N ALA A 185 -37.01 20.48 37.76
CA ALA A 185 -37.20 19.04 37.96
C ALA A 185 -38.18 18.44 36.94
N TYR A 186 -39.25 19.15 36.60
CA TYR A 186 -40.16 18.75 35.53
C TYR A 186 -39.43 18.71 34.17
N GLN A 187 -38.69 19.75 33.80
CA GLN A 187 -37.96 19.79 32.52
C GLN A 187 -36.92 18.67 32.41
N LEU A 188 -36.13 18.44 33.46
CA LEU A 188 -35.18 17.33 33.50
C LEU A 188 -35.90 15.98 33.39
N GLN A 189 -37.09 15.81 33.99
CA GLN A 189 -37.86 14.57 33.87
C GLN A 189 -38.43 14.36 32.46
N GLN A 190 -38.81 15.41 31.74
CA GLN A 190 -39.29 15.29 30.36
C GLN A 190 -38.20 14.86 29.38
N ASN A 191 -36.93 15.17 29.69
CA ASN A 191 -35.76 14.80 28.90
C ASN A 191 -35.05 13.55 29.42
N ALA A 192 -35.61 12.90 30.46
CA ALA A 192 -34.98 11.78 31.13
C ALA A 192 -34.94 10.53 30.26
N SER A 193 -33.86 9.75 30.35
CA SER A 193 -33.88 8.37 29.87
C SER A 193 -34.93 7.54 30.63
N SER A 194 -35.32 6.40 30.05
CA SER A 194 -36.29 5.47 30.65
C SER A 194 -35.90 5.00 32.06
N GLU A 195 -34.61 5.02 32.36
CA GLU A 195 -34.02 4.57 33.59
C GLU A 195 -33.93 5.67 34.66
N ALA A 196 -33.92 6.94 34.26
CA ALA A 196 -33.76 8.08 35.15
C ALA A 196 -35.08 8.59 35.73
N LYS A 197 -35.03 9.02 37.00
CA LYS A 197 -36.16 9.60 37.73
C LYS A 197 -35.77 10.92 38.35
N TRP A 198 -36.05 11.99 37.64
CA TRP A 198 -35.93 13.35 38.15
C TRP A 198 -37.19 13.75 38.90
N GLY A 199 -37.01 14.38 40.06
CA GLY A 199 -38.13 14.82 40.86
C GLY A 199 -37.72 15.79 41.94
N GLN A 200 -38.69 16.23 42.73
CA GLN A 200 -38.49 17.23 43.76
C GLN A 200 -39.65 17.18 44.75
N ASN A 201 -39.37 17.12 46.05
CA ASN A 201 -40.40 17.27 47.08
C ASN A 201 -40.80 18.75 47.21
N LEU A 202 -42.02 19.12 46.84
CA LEU A 202 -42.53 20.49 46.87
C LEU A 202 -43.33 20.82 48.15
N ALA A 203 -43.50 19.87 49.07
CA ALA A 203 -44.26 20.05 50.31
C ALA A 203 -43.36 20.39 51.52
N ASN A 204 -43.89 21.19 52.46
CA ASN A 204 -43.31 21.49 53.79
C ASN A 204 -41.82 21.90 53.77
N ASP A 205 -41.47 22.96 53.03
CA ASP A 205 -40.07 23.40 52.86
C ASP A 205 -39.15 22.25 52.37
N GLY A 206 -39.64 21.52 51.35
CA GLY A 206 -38.99 20.33 50.79
C GLY A 206 -37.68 20.60 50.03
N ASP A 207 -37.46 19.85 48.95
CA ASP A 207 -36.18 19.89 48.22
C ASP A 207 -35.98 21.27 47.56
N ILE A 208 -34.79 21.86 47.73
CA ILE A 208 -34.48 23.19 47.20
C ILE A 208 -33.97 23.20 45.76
N TYR A 209 -33.73 22.01 45.19
CA TYR A 209 -33.25 21.79 43.83
C TYR A 209 -33.77 20.43 43.29
N PRO A 210 -33.70 20.21 41.96
CA PRO A 210 -34.02 18.90 41.36
C PRO A 210 -33.15 17.78 41.91
N VAL A 211 -33.76 16.62 42.15
CA VAL A 211 -33.09 15.43 42.69
C VAL A 211 -33.25 14.25 41.72
N ILE A 212 -32.12 13.76 41.20
CA ILE A 212 -32.06 12.48 40.49
C ILE A 212 -32.26 11.32 41.47
N GLY A 213 -33.07 10.34 41.09
CA GLY A 213 -33.49 9.23 41.95
C GLY A 213 -34.59 9.61 42.96
N SER A 214 -35.25 10.76 42.79
CA SER A 214 -36.31 11.20 43.70
C SER A 214 -37.52 10.27 43.67
N LYS A 215 -38.16 10.10 44.84
CA LYS A 215 -39.46 9.42 44.95
C LYS A 215 -40.65 10.34 44.64
N TYR A 216 -40.42 11.64 44.48
CA TYR A 216 -41.46 12.66 44.29
C TYR A 216 -41.41 13.20 42.86
N GLN A 217 -42.28 12.70 42.00
CA GLN A 217 -42.43 13.23 40.65
C GLN A 217 -43.07 14.62 40.68
N VAL A 218 -42.68 15.48 39.75
CA VAL A 218 -43.27 16.81 39.57
C VAL A 218 -44.16 16.81 38.33
N TYR A 219 -45.34 17.41 38.44
CA TYR A 219 -46.29 17.61 37.36
C TYR A 219 -46.58 19.11 37.18
N ALA A 220 -46.84 19.55 35.95
CA ALA A 220 -47.29 20.90 35.67
C ALA A 220 -48.81 21.01 35.88
N ASP A 221 -49.28 22.04 36.59
CA ASP A 221 -50.71 22.32 36.83
C ASP A 221 -51.07 23.69 36.21
N ASN A 222 -51.64 23.64 35.00
CA ASN A 222 -52.06 24.79 34.21
C ASN A 222 -50.97 25.89 34.07
N SER A 223 -49.70 25.48 34.11
CA SER A 223 -48.55 26.37 34.12
C SER A 223 -48.34 27.11 32.81
N LEU A 224 -48.20 28.43 32.90
CA LEU A 224 -47.73 29.31 31.82
C LEU A 224 -46.35 29.85 32.19
N VAL A 225 -45.37 29.66 31.32
CA VAL A 225 -43.97 30.03 31.56
C VAL A 225 -43.48 30.94 30.43
N ASN A 226 -42.70 31.97 30.75
CA ASN A 226 -42.05 32.80 29.74
C ASN A 226 -40.95 31.98 29.05
N CYS A 227 -41.00 31.85 27.72
CA CYS A 227 -40.07 30.98 26.98
C CYS A 227 -38.61 31.45 27.03
N LYS A 228 -38.35 32.72 27.32
CA LYS A 228 -37.01 33.32 27.37
C LYS A 228 -36.43 33.28 28.78
N THR A 229 -37.21 33.76 29.76
CA THR A 229 -36.71 33.90 31.14
C THR A 229 -36.92 32.64 31.96
N ASN A 230 -37.70 31.67 31.48
CA ASN A 230 -38.16 30.50 32.23
C ASN A 230 -38.91 30.88 33.52
N GLU A 231 -39.44 32.10 33.60
CA GLU A 231 -40.22 32.56 34.73
C GLU A 231 -41.66 32.07 34.62
N LYS A 232 -42.18 31.54 35.72
CA LYS A 232 -43.58 31.15 35.81
C LYS A 232 -44.46 32.39 35.87
N ILE A 233 -45.37 32.52 34.91
CA ILE A 233 -46.33 33.63 34.80
C ILE A 233 -47.62 33.30 35.57
N SER A 234 -48.15 32.08 35.39
CA SER A 234 -49.36 31.60 36.07
C SER A 234 -49.35 30.09 36.25
N GLY A 235 -50.22 29.55 37.12
CA GLY A 235 -50.27 28.12 37.45
C GLY A 235 -49.24 27.71 38.51
N SER A 236 -48.99 26.40 38.63
CA SER A 236 -48.09 25.82 39.63
C SER A 236 -47.47 24.49 39.18
N PHE A 237 -46.43 24.06 39.87
CA PHE A 237 -45.95 22.68 39.81
C PHE A 237 -46.32 21.98 41.10
N THR A 238 -46.60 20.68 41.01
CA THR A 238 -47.14 19.90 42.13
C THR A 238 -46.60 18.47 42.10
N ASN A 239 -46.60 17.81 43.25
CA ASN A 239 -46.35 16.37 43.32
C ASN A 239 -47.61 15.52 43.12
N ASN A 240 -48.78 16.16 42.95
CA ASN A 240 -50.03 15.47 42.61
C ASN A 240 -50.14 15.31 41.08
N PRO A 241 -50.52 14.13 40.58
CA PRO A 241 -50.70 13.92 39.14
C PRO A 241 -51.69 14.93 38.51
N SER A 242 -51.28 15.54 37.40
CA SER A 242 -52.09 16.41 36.55
C SER A 242 -51.77 16.13 35.08
N SER A 243 -52.72 16.36 34.17
CA SER A 243 -52.58 16.11 32.73
C SER A 243 -52.22 17.36 31.91
N SER A 244 -52.00 18.51 32.56
CA SER A 244 -51.63 19.75 31.88
C SER A 244 -50.15 19.79 31.56
N ALA A 245 -49.81 20.03 30.29
CA ALA A 245 -48.46 20.41 29.89
C ALA A 245 -48.18 21.89 30.19
N ILE A 246 -46.90 22.27 30.21
CA ILE A 246 -46.50 23.68 30.27
C ILE A 246 -46.92 24.37 28.98
N ARG A 247 -47.57 25.52 29.11
CA ARG A 247 -47.75 26.47 28.01
C ARG A 247 -46.66 27.51 28.08
N TYR A 248 -46.20 27.97 26.92
CA TYR A 248 -45.18 29.00 26.83
C TYR A 248 -45.78 30.32 26.37
N GLN A 249 -45.38 31.41 27.04
CA GLN A 249 -45.56 32.75 26.51
C GLN A 249 -44.34 33.07 25.65
N HIS A 250 -44.57 33.25 24.35
CA HIS A 250 -43.55 33.59 23.38
C HIS A 250 -43.37 35.10 23.22
N GLY A 251 -42.16 35.52 22.81
CA GLY A 251 -41.91 36.89 22.39
C GLY A 251 -42.60 37.24 21.07
N GLN A 252 -42.47 38.48 20.63
CA GLN A 252 -43.13 38.98 19.40
C GLN A 252 -42.36 38.66 18.11
N THR A 253 -41.10 38.21 18.19
CA THR A 253 -40.27 37.97 17.02
C THR A 253 -40.32 36.50 16.60
N ILE A 254 -40.90 36.26 15.43
CA ILE A 254 -41.16 34.93 14.87
C ILE A 254 -40.50 34.85 13.49
N ASN A 255 -39.64 33.85 13.30
CA ASN A 255 -39.06 33.53 12.00
C ASN A 255 -40.01 32.59 11.25
N HIS A 256 -40.43 32.98 10.07
CA HIS A 256 -41.27 32.15 9.19
C HIS A 256 -40.39 31.41 8.19
N HIS A 257 -40.54 30.08 8.15
CA HIS A 257 -39.84 29.20 7.22
C HIS A 257 -40.86 28.58 6.26
N VAL A 258 -40.79 28.98 5.00
CA VAL A 258 -41.64 28.42 3.94
C VAL A 258 -41.30 26.95 3.69
N ALA A 259 -42.30 26.18 3.27
CA ALA A 259 -42.10 24.79 2.83
C ALA A 259 -41.07 24.72 1.70
N LYS A 260 -40.25 23.68 1.69
CA LYS A 260 -39.25 23.41 0.65
C LYS A 260 -39.53 22.07 0.00
N ASP A 261 -39.44 22.02 -1.31
CA ASP A 261 -39.56 20.78 -2.07
C ASP A 261 -38.38 19.83 -1.78
N ALA A 262 -38.62 18.52 -1.94
CA ALA A 262 -37.58 17.50 -1.79
C ALA A 262 -36.44 17.73 -2.80
N THR A 263 -35.22 17.50 -2.36
CA THR A 263 -34.01 17.55 -3.20
C THR A 263 -33.51 16.13 -3.48
N CYS A 264 -32.32 15.98 -4.08
CA CYS A 264 -31.75 14.64 -4.30
C CYS A 264 -31.43 13.91 -2.98
N THR A 265 -31.08 14.66 -1.92
CA THR A 265 -30.54 14.13 -0.67
C THR A 265 -31.41 14.44 0.55
N GLU A 266 -32.29 15.45 0.46
CA GLU A 266 -33.18 15.85 1.55
C GLU A 266 -34.65 15.68 1.16
N ALA A 267 -35.47 15.20 2.10
CA ALA A 267 -36.92 15.18 1.96
C ALA A 267 -37.50 16.60 1.95
N ALA A 268 -38.75 16.75 1.49
CA ALA A 268 -39.43 18.03 1.56
C ALA A 268 -39.65 18.46 3.02
N THR A 269 -39.72 19.77 3.26
CA THR A 269 -40.04 20.32 4.59
C THR A 269 -41.39 20.99 4.58
N LYS A 270 -42.17 20.78 5.64
CA LYS A 270 -43.41 21.51 5.92
C LYS A 270 -43.10 22.98 6.23
N GLU A 271 -44.10 23.83 6.04
CA GLU A 271 -44.06 25.22 6.50
C GLU A 271 -44.07 25.26 8.03
N TYR A 272 -43.23 26.11 8.64
CA TYR A 272 -43.19 26.25 10.09
C TYR A 272 -42.79 27.66 10.56
N TRP A 273 -43.12 27.96 11.80
CA TRP A 273 -42.78 29.20 12.50
C TRP A 273 -41.87 28.89 13.67
N GLN A 274 -40.78 29.62 13.80
CA GLN A 274 -39.79 29.44 14.84
C GLN A 274 -39.76 30.66 15.76
N CYS A 275 -39.96 30.43 17.06
CA CYS A 275 -39.81 31.49 18.05
C CYS A 275 -38.32 31.85 18.19
N GLN A 276 -37.95 33.11 17.95
CA GLN A 276 -36.54 33.51 18.02
C GLN A 276 -35.98 33.44 19.45
N ASP A 277 -36.82 33.61 20.47
CA ASP A 277 -36.37 33.61 21.87
C ASP A 277 -36.05 32.21 22.42
N CYS A 278 -36.73 31.15 21.93
CA CYS A 278 -36.58 29.79 22.46
C CYS A 278 -36.30 28.72 21.40
N GLN A 279 -36.19 29.10 20.12
CA GLN A 279 -35.90 28.26 18.96
C GLN A 279 -36.90 27.13 18.68
N ARG A 280 -37.93 26.95 19.52
CA ARG A 280 -39.05 26.01 19.31
C ARG A 280 -39.79 26.34 18.02
N ILE A 281 -40.21 25.28 17.33
CA ILE A 281 -40.86 25.32 16.02
C ILE A 281 -42.35 24.96 16.14
N TYR A 282 -43.18 25.56 15.31
CA TYR A 282 -44.64 25.48 15.38
C TYR A 282 -45.25 25.41 14.00
N SER A 283 -46.41 24.78 13.89
CA SER A 283 -47.16 24.67 12.62
C SER A 283 -48.04 25.90 12.33
N ASP A 284 -48.06 26.89 13.22
CA ASP A 284 -48.88 28.09 13.08
C ASP A 284 -48.18 29.34 13.63
N CYS A 285 -48.54 30.50 13.07
CA CYS A 285 -47.93 31.78 13.45
C CYS A 285 -48.32 32.29 14.85
N GLN A 286 -49.31 31.67 15.50
CA GLN A 286 -49.69 31.97 16.89
C GLN A 286 -48.91 31.11 17.90
N LEU A 287 -48.04 30.21 17.42
CA LEU A 287 -47.20 29.32 18.22
C LEU A 287 -48.03 28.44 19.16
N THR A 288 -49.15 27.90 18.67
CA THR A 288 -50.09 27.11 19.48
C THR A 288 -49.88 25.61 19.36
N VAL A 289 -49.38 25.14 18.22
CA VAL A 289 -49.12 23.72 17.94
C VAL A 289 -47.64 23.52 17.66
N GLU A 290 -46.90 23.12 18.70
CA GLU A 290 -45.46 22.83 18.64
C GLU A 290 -45.18 21.62 17.76
N LEU A 291 -44.16 21.73 16.91
CA LEU A 291 -43.66 20.65 16.06
C LEU A 291 -42.40 20.05 16.69
N THR A 292 -42.21 18.75 16.51
CA THR A 292 -40.97 18.06 16.89
C THR A 292 -40.06 17.80 15.69
N ASP A 293 -40.62 17.85 14.47
CA ASP A 293 -39.93 17.65 13.20
C ASP A 293 -40.69 18.42 12.09
N VAL A 294 -39.95 18.95 11.12
CA VAL A 294 -40.48 19.68 9.95
C VAL A 294 -40.46 18.83 8.68
N THR A 295 -39.88 17.63 8.74
CA THR A 295 -39.79 16.71 7.61
C THR A 295 -41.18 16.29 7.13
N ASP A 296 -41.41 16.37 5.82
CA ASP A 296 -42.60 15.84 5.17
C ASP A 296 -42.38 14.38 4.75
N ALA A 297 -42.82 13.46 5.60
CA ALA A 297 -42.70 12.02 5.38
C ALA A 297 -43.43 11.51 4.13
N GLU A 298 -44.37 12.28 3.57
CA GLU A 298 -45.06 11.90 2.31
C GLU A 298 -44.23 12.24 1.07
N HIS A 299 -43.20 13.09 1.19
CA HIS A 299 -42.33 13.53 0.10
C HIS A 299 -40.85 13.31 0.47
N PRO A 300 -40.36 12.06 0.42
CA PRO A 300 -38.97 11.74 0.73
C PRO A 300 -38.00 12.33 -0.31
N ALA A 301 -36.69 12.27 0.00
CA ALA A 301 -35.65 12.69 -0.93
C ALA A 301 -35.82 11.99 -2.29
N LEU A 302 -35.67 12.75 -3.37
CA LEU A 302 -35.97 12.28 -4.72
C LEU A 302 -34.97 11.22 -5.21
N GLY A 303 -33.79 11.14 -4.60
CA GLY A 303 -32.66 10.37 -5.10
C GLY A 303 -32.02 11.00 -6.35
N HIS A 304 -30.84 10.50 -6.71
CA HIS A 304 -30.12 10.96 -7.88
C HIS A 304 -30.63 10.28 -9.15
N ASN A 305 -30.82 11.06 -10.21
CA ASN A 305 -31.05 10.58 -11.57
C ASN A 305 -29.82 10.94 -12.41
N TYR A 306 -28.95 9.97 -12.67
CA TYR A 306 -27.63 10.20 -13.26
C TYR A 306 -27.43 9.46 -14.58
N ASN A 307 -26.59 10.03 -15.45
CA ASN A 307 -26.19 9.43 -16.72
C ASN A 307 -25.06 8.39 -16.54
N GLU A 308 -24.55 7.83 -17.64
CA GLU A 308 -23.48 6.82 -17.63
C GLU A 308 -22.17 7.32 -17.00
N ASP A 309 -21.92 8.63 -17.02
CA ASP A 309 -20.74 9.27 -16.42
C ASP A 309 -20.94 9.63 -14.93
N GLY A 310 -22.12 9.33 -14.35
CA GLY A 310 -22.47 9.68 -12.98
C GLY A 310 -22.93 11.13 -12.78
N TYR A 311 -23.21 11.88 -13.85
CA TYR A 311 -23.74 13.24 -13.75
C TYR A 311 -25.23 13.23 -13.46
N CYS A 312 -25.63 13.78 -12.32
CA CYS A 312 -27.04 13.85 -11.92
C CYS A 312 -27.73 15.09 -12.49
N ASP A 313 -28.82 14.88 -13.24
CA ASP A 313 -29.55 15.95 -13.92
C ASP A 313 -30.36 16.83 -12.97
N ARG A 314 -30.65 16.33 -11.76
CA ARG A 314 -31.38 17.04 -10.70
C ARG A 314 -30.47 17.95 -9.89
N CYS A 315 -29.37 17.42 -9.33
CA CYS A 315 -28.45 18.23 -8.52
C CYS A 315 -27.37 18.91 -9.35
N LYS A 316 -27.21 18.60 -10.64
CA LYS A 316 -26.20 19.17 -11.54
C LYS A 316 -24.75 18.90 -11.14
N HIS A 317 -24.50 17.82 -10.39
CA HIS A 317 -23.18 17.38 -9.94
C HIS A 317 -22.92 15.91 -10.28
N TYR A 318 -21.64 15.54 -10.34
CA TYR A 318 -21.23 14.14 -10.40
C TYR A 318 -21.41 13.50 -9.03
N VAL A 319 -21.99 12.29 -9.01
CA VAL A 319 -22.33 11.60 -7.77
C VAL A 319 -21.42 10.40 -7.52
N ALA A 320 -21.36 9.99 -6.26
CA ALA A 320 -20.82 8.71 -5.83
C ALA A 320 -21.96 7.69 -5.73
N VAL A 321 -21.77 6.47 -6.25
CA VAL A 321 -22.79 5.41 -6.23
C VAL A 321 -22.17 4.12 -5.72
N LYS A 322 -22.88 3.45 -4.79
CA LYS A 322 -22.46 2.17 -4.22
C LYS A 322 -22.31 1.11 -5.32
N PRO A 323 -21.12 0.51 -5.50
CA PRO A 323 -20.93 -0.60 -6.42
C PRO A 323 -21.62 -1.87 -5.90
N SER A 324 -21.78 -2.86 -6.80
CA SER A 324 -22.06 -4.23 -6.38
C SER A 324 -20.90 -4.79 -5.57
N GLU A 325 -21.21 -5.74 -4.68
CA GLU A 325 -20.25 -6.39 -3.81
C GLU A 325 -20.32 -7.91 -4.03
N GLU A 326 -19.15 -8.55 -4.12
CA GLU A 326 -19.02 -10.01 -4.18
C GLU A 326 -18.03 -10.48 -3.12
N ASN A 327 -18.47 -11.38 -2.23
CA ASN A 327 -17.63 -11.97 -1.18
C ASN A 327 -16.87 -10.96 -0.30
N GLY A 328 -17.47 -9.81 0.05
CA GLY A 328 -16.79 -8.79 0.86
C GLY A 328 -15.93 -7.81 0.06
N VAL A 329 -15.97 -7.87 -1.27
CA VAL A 329 -15.16 -7.04 -2.18
C VAL A 329 -16.05 -6.21 -3.09
N TYR A 330 -15.84 -4.90 -3.08
CA TYR A 330 -16.57 -3.95 -3.92
C TYR A 330 -16.04 -3.93 -5.35
N LEU A 331 -16.94 -4.09 -6.34
CA LEU A 331 -16.59 -4.17 -7.76
C LEU A 331 -16.58 -2.78 -8.42
N ILE A 332 -15.40 -2.26 -8.69
CA ILE A 332 -15.19 -0.93 -9.27
C ILE A 332 -15.17 -1.05 -10.80
N ALA A 333 -16.25 -0.62 -11.44
CA ALA A 333 -16.44 -0.67 -12.89
C ALA A 333 -16.57 0.72 -13.53
N LYS A 334 -16.78 1.75 -12.70
CA LYS A 334 -17.09 3.12 -13.10
C LYS A 334 -16.46 4.11 -12.12
N PRO A 335 -16.17 5.36 -12.54
CA PRO A 335 -15.48 6.32 -11.69
C PRO A 335 -16.30 6.73 -10.45
N TYR A 336 -17.63 6.79 -10.54
CA TYR A 336 -18.48 7.00 -9.36
C TYR A 336 -18.43 5.86 -8.32
N HIS A 337 -18.09 4.63 -8.72
CA HIS A 337 -17.86 3.53 -7.76
C HIS A 337 -16.58 3.79 -6.97
N LEU A 338 -15.51 4.25 -7.61
CA LEU A 338 -14.25 4.57 -6.93
C LEU A 338 -14.40 5.80 -6.03
N ALA A 339 -15.14 6.82 -6.48
CA ALA A 339 -15.50 7.97 -5.66
C ALA A 339 -16.32 7.55 -4.43
N TRP A 340 -17.32 6.67 -4.61
CA TRP A 340 -18.07 6.10 -3.49
C TRP A 340 -17.18 5.31 -2.54
N PHE A 341 -16.29 4.46 -3.05
CA PHE A 341 -15.39 3.67 -2.22
C PHE A 341 -14.47 4.55 -1.36
N ARG A 342 -13.93 5.63 -1.95
CA ARG A 342 -13.18 6.66 -1.22
C ARG A 342 -14.01 7.26 -0.09
N ASP A 343 -15.22 7.71 -0.40
CA ASP A 343 -16.10 8.40 0.56
C ASP A 343 -16.59 7.46 1.67
N TYR A 344 -16.80 6.18 1.33
CA TYR A 344 -17.18 5.12 2.26
C TYR A 344 -16.03 4.75 3.22
N VAL A 345 -14.82 4.56 2.69
CA VAL A 345 -13.62 4.31 3.53
C VAL A 345 -13.38 5.48 4.48
N ASN A 346 -13.50 6.71 3.98
CA ASN A 346 -13.28 7.93 4.75
C ASN A 346 -14.46 8.32 5.65
N GLY A 347 -15.58 7.58 5.63
CA GLY A 347 -16.75 7.80 6.48
C GLY A 347 -17.61 9.01 6.14
N THR A 348 -17.43 9.57 4.94
CA THR A 348 -18.32 10.61 4.39
C THR A 348 -19.66 10.01 3.94
N ILE A 349 -19.64 8.74 3.51
CA ILE A 349 -20.82 7.94 3.25
C ILE A 349 -20.79 6.72 4.18
N VAL A 350 -21.94 6.37 4.76
CA VAL A 350 -22.12 5.23 5.66
C VAL A 350 -23.40 4.47 5.27
N ASP A 351 -23.54 3.23 5.72
CA ASP A 351 -24.79 2.49 5.51
C ASP A 351 -25.93 3.07 6.38
N GLU A 352 -27.19 2.91 5.97
CA GLU A 352 -28.34 3.57 6.61
C GLU A 352 -28.48 3.32 8.13
N SER A 353 -27.97 2.18 8.61
CA SER A 353 -28.00 1.81 10.03
C SER A 353 -26.83 2.36 10.85
N GLU A 354 -25.87 2.99 10.21
CA GLU A 354 -24.61 3.40 10.81
C GLU A 354 -24.61 4.88 11.21
N VAL A 355 -23.78 5.21 12.19
CA VAL A 355 -23.62 6.59 12.64
C VAL A 355 -22.80 7.36 11.60
N ALA A 356 -23.26 8.55 11.22
CA ALA A 356 -22.53 9.43 10.30
C ALA A 356 -21.08 9.65 10.78
N GLY A 357 -20.11 9.58 9.85
CA GLY A 357 -18.69 9.67 10.17
C GLY A 357 -18.01 8.32 10.50
N THR A 358 -18.74 7.21 10.50
CA THR A 358 -18.16 5.86 10.66
C THR A 358 -17.25 5.53 9.47
N THR A 359 -16.00 5.17 9.74
CA THR A 359 -15.01 4.83 8.71
C THR A 359 -14.96 3.32 8.45
N HIS A 360 -14.66 2.95 7.19
CA HIS A 360 -14.65 1.57 6.73
C HIS A 360 -13.27 1.11 6.31
N LEU A 361 -12.32 1.16 7.26
CA LEU A 361 -10.89 1.00 6.98
C LEU A 361 -10.53 -0.38 6.39
N SER A 362 -11.32 -1.42 6.65
CA SER A 362 -11.08 -2.78 6.12
C SER A 362 -11.81 -3.06 4.81
N ALA A 363 -12.57 -2.11 4.26
CA ALA A 363 -13.28 -2.29 3.00
C ALA A 363 -12.29 -2.61 1.87
N SER A 364 -12.58 -3.65 1.09
CA SER A 364 -11.75 -4.11 -0.02
C SER A 364 -12.44 -3.87 -1.36
N ALA A 365 -11.66 -3.68 -2.41
CA ALA A 365 -12.18 -3.37 -3.74
C ALA A 365 -11.40 -4.10 -4.83
N MET A 366 -12.05 -4.32 -5.97
CA MET A 366 -11.44 -4.89 -7.16
C MET A 366 -11.91 -4.13 -8.39
N LEU A 367 -10.98 -3.76 -9.27
CA LEU A 367 -11.31 -3.15 -10.55
C LEU A 367 -11.79 -4.22 -11.52
N THR A 368 -12.85 -3.90 -12.25
CA THR A 368 -13.46 -4.76 -13.28
C THR A 368 -13.51 -4.09 -14.65
N ALA A 369 -13.05 -2.84 -14.72
CA ALA A 369 -12.91 -2.04 -15.93
C ALA A 369 -11.91 -0.90 -15.67
N ASP A 370 -11.44 -0.28 -16.74
CA ASP A 370 -10.65 0.95 -16.66
C ASP A 370 -11.49 2.13 -16.14
N ILE A 371 -10.87 3.00 -15.36
CA ILE A 371 -11.53 4.10 -14.63
C ILE A 371 -10.95 5.45 -15.03
N ASP A 372 -11.77 6.31 -15.62
CA ASP A 372 -11.40 7.69 -15.96
C ASP A 372 -11.93 8.68 -14.90
N LEU A 373 -11.02 9.31 -14.16
CA LEU A 373 -11.35 10.23 -13.07
C LEU A 373 -11.51 11.71 -13.49
N LYS A 374 -11.48 12.05 -14.78
CA LYS A 374 -11.51 13.46 -15.26
C LYS A 374 -12.68 14.32 -14.76
N ASN A 375 -13.78 13.69 -14.31
CA ASN A 375 -14.97 14.36 -13.80
C ASN A 375 -15.05 14.36 -12.25
N TYR A 376 -14.12 13.66 -11.60
CA TYR A 376 -14.04 13.47 -10.15
C TYR A 376 -12.79 14.11 -9.54
N CYS A 377 -11.79 14.42 -10.37
CA CYS A 377 -10.70 15.33 -10.05
C CYS A 377 -10.11 15.90 -11.35
N HIS A 378 -9.75 17.19 -11.32
CA HIS A 378 -9.18 17.92 -12.44
C HIS A 378 -8.64 19.28 -12.00
N ALA A 379 -7.72 19.83 -12.79
CA ALA A 379 -7.29 21.21 -12.67
C ALA A 379 -8.46 22.19 -12.92
N ALA A 380 -8.28 23.45 -12.55
CA ALA A 380 -9.18 24.51 -13.01
C ALA A 380 -9.01 24.70 -14.53
N GLU A 381 -10.12 24.66 -15.27
CA GLU A 381 -10.20 24.91 -16.70
C GLU A 381 -11.37 25.87 -16.99
N ASP A 382 -11.43 26.48 -18.18
CA ASP A 382 -12.47 27.47 -18.52
C ASP A 382 -13.90 26.96 -18.23
N GLY A 383 -14.49 27.46 -17.13
CA GLY A 383 -15.84 27.10 -16.67
C GLY A 383 -15.92 25.92 -15.68
N LYS A 384 -14.79 25.33 -15.24
CA LYS A 384 -14.72 24.29 -14.20
C LYS A 384 -13.76 24.70 -13.09
N GLU A 385 -14.25 24.69 -11.85
CA GLU A 385 -13.41 24.92 -10.67
C GLU A 385 -12.43 23.75 -10.47
N LEU A 386 -11.30 24.00 -9.81
CA LEU A 386 -10.35 22.96 -9.45
C LEU A 386 -11.03 21.94 -8.52
N LEU A 387 -10.85 20.65 -8.82
CA LEU A 387 -11.30 19.55 -7.99
C LEU A 387 -10.14 18.59 -7.73
N SER A 388 -9.62 18.58 -6.50
CA SER A 388 -8.50 17.73 -6.11
C SER A 388 -9.01 16.42 -5.51
N TRP A 389 -8.38 15.30 -5.86
CA TRP A 389 -8.72 14.01 -5.28
C TRP A 389 -8.36 13.97 -3.79
N ILE A 390 -9.31 13.54 -2.96
CA ILE A 390 -9.09 13.32 -1.53
C ILE A 390 -8.53 11.90 -1.35
N PRO A 391 -7.34 11.73 -0.73
CA PRO A 391 -6.75 10.41 -0.55
C PRO A 391 -7.66 9.44 0.20
N ILE A 392 -7.62 8.16 -0.20
CA ILE A 392 -8.30 7.08 0.52
C ILE A 392 -7.46 6.72 1.75
N GLY A 393 -8.04 6.89 2.94
CA GLY A 393 -7.34 6.74 4.21
C GLY A 393 -6.36 7.89 4.52
N ASN A 394 -6.09 8.10 5.79
CA ASN A 394 -5.19 9.15 6.31
C ASN A 394 -4.51 8.69 7.62
N ASP A 395 -3.72 9.56 8.26
CA ASP A 395 -2.96 9.19 9.47
C ASP A 395 -3.82 8.71 10.65
N ASN A 396 -5.01 9.30 10.83
CA ASN A 396 -5.98 8.87 11.85
C ASN A 396 -6.79 7.65 11.41
N ASN A 397 -7.00 7.50 10.10
CA ASN A 397 -7.89 6.53 9.47
C ASN A 397 -7.14 5.73 8.41
N ARG A 398 -6.16 4.93 8.87
CA ARG A 398 -5.29 4.15 7.97
C ARG A 398 -6.07 3.03 7.30
N TRP A 399 -6.01 2.96 5.99
CA TRP A 399 -6.76 1.96 5.23
C TRP A 399 -6.05 0.59 5.25
N LYS A 400 -6.81 -0.47 5.51
CA LYS A 400 -6.35 -1.85 5.78
C LYS A 400 -6.97 -2.90 4.85
N GLY A 401 -7.68 -2.45 3.82
CA GLY A 401 -8.34 -3.32 2.87
C GLY A 401 -7.38 -3.89 1.82
N ASN A 402 -7.96 -4.60 0.86
CA ASN A 402 -7.27 -5.11 -0.32
C ASN A 402 -7.76 -4.37 -1.57
N MET A 403 -6.85 -4.05 -2.50
CA MET A 403 -7.17 -3.55 -3.82
C MET A 403 -6.50 -4.39 -4.90
N ASP A 404 -7.32 -5.08 -5.70
CA ASP A 404 -6.85 -5.80 -6.89
C ASP A 404 -7.24 -5.03 -8.15
N GLY A 405 -6.25 -4.56 -8.89
CA GLY A 405 -6.45 -3.84 -10.14
C GLY A 405 -6.73 -4.73 -11.34
N GLN A 406 -6.41 -6.03 -11.29
CA GLN A 406 -6.51 -6.96 -12.42
C GLN A 406 -5.87 -6.47 -13.72
N GLY A 407 -4.88 -5.58 -13.64
CA GLY A 407 -4.24 -4.93 -14.79
C GLY A 407 -5.02 -3.76 -15.41
N HIS A 408 -6.12 -3.32 -14.80
CA HIS A 408 -6.90 -2.18 -15.26
C HIS A 408 -6.21 -0.84 -14.99
N THR A 409 -6.59 0.15 -15.79
CA THR A 409 -6.01 1.50 -15.75
C THR A 409 -6.91 2.47 -14.98
N ILE A 410 -6.31 3.25 -14.09
CA ILE A 410 -6.88 4.49 -13.55
C ILE A 410 -6.25 5.66 -14.32
N THR A 411 -7.08 6.38 -15.07
CA THR A 411 -6.67 7.52 -15.90
C THR A 411 -7.11 8.85 -15.29
N ASN A 412 -6.30 9.90 -15.49
CA ASN A 412 -6.61 11.28 -15.10
C ASN A 412 -6.75 11.51 -13.58
N LEU A 413 -6.07 10.73 -12.74
CA LEU A 413 -5.96 11.05 -11.31
C LEU A 413 -5.28 12.41 -11.15
N TYR A 414 -5.99 13.39 -10.59
CA TYR A 414 -5.48 14.72 -10.31
C TYR A 414 -5.47 15.01 -8.81
N ILE A 415 -4.31 15.37 -8.27
CA ILE A 415 -4.15 15.84 -6.91
C ILE A 415 -3.31 17.11 -6.94
N GLU A 416 -3.87 18.21 -6.43
CA GLU A 416 -3.16 19.44 -6.11
C GLU A 416 -3.49 19.80 -4.65
N THR A 417 -2.48 19.79 -3.78
CA THR A 417 -2.67 19.98 -2.33
C THR A 417 -1.37 20.44 -1.63
N ALA A 418 -1.47 20.72 -0.34
CA ALA A 418 -0.36 21.04 0.55
C ALA A 418 -0.56 20.35 1.91
N GLN A 419 -0.50 19.01 1.93
CA GLN A 419 -0.73 18.21 3.14
C GLN A 419 0.20 16.99 3.20
N ASP A 420 0.21 16.31 4.34
CA ASP A 420 0.96 15.06 4.50
C ASP A 420 0.18 13.86 3.94
N TYR A 421 0.92 12.82 3.54
CA TYR A 421 0.38 11.54 3.11
C TYR A 421 -0.51 11.65 1.87
N VAL A 422 0.12 11.86 0.70
CA VAL A 422 -0.60 12.14 -0.55
C VAL A 422 -0.36 11.07 -1.62
N GLY A 423 -1.47 10.60 -2.20
CA GLY A 423 -1.58 9.68 -3.33
C GLY A 423 -3.05 9.30 -3.56
N LEU A 424 -3.32 8.32 -4.42
CA LEU A 424 -4.67 7.71 -4.49
C LEU A 424 -5.12 7.27 -3.09
N PHE A 425 -4.19 6.66 -2.35
CA PHE A 425 -4.27 6.38 -0.92
C PHE A 425 -3.40 7.36 -0.14
N GLY A 426 -3.87 7.81 1.02
CA GLY A 426 -3.06 8.68 1.88
C GLY A 426 -2.08 7.84 2.69
N TYR A 427 -2.63 7.05 3.61
CA TYR A 427 -1.88 6.15 4.47
C TYR A 427 -2.58 4.78 4.56
N THR A 428 -1.86 3.73 4.18
CA THR A 428 -2.27 2.33 4.28
C THR A 428 -1.54 1.58 5.40
N GLU A 429 -2.22 0.65 6.08
CA GLU A 429 -1.69 -0.19 7.17
C GLU A 429 -2.16 -1.64 6.96
N ASP A 430 -1.22 -2.56 6.78
CA ASP A 430 -1.44 -3.97 6.49
C ASP A 430 -2.27 -4.24 5.22
N ALA A 431 -2.39 -3.25 4.33
CA ALA A 431 -3.13 -3.36 3.07
C ALA A 431 -2.37 -4.16 2.00
N THR A 432 -3.11 -4.85 1.13
CA THR A 432 -2.57 -5.46 -0.09
C THR A 432 -3.05 -4.71 -1.32
N ILE A 433 -2.14 -4.24 -2.16
CA ILE A 433 -2.47 -3.51 -3.39
C ILE A 433 -1.72 -4.14 -4.55
N GLN A 434 -2.43 -4.55 -5.61
CA GLN A 434 -1.80 -5.20 -6.74
C GLN A 434 -2.36 -4.81 -8.10
N ASP A 435 -1.52 -4.96 -9.13
CA ASP A 435 -1.89 -5.01 -10.55
C ASP A 435 -2.70 -3.80 -11.04
N LEU A 436 -2.21 -2.59 -10.72
CA LEU A 436 -2.80 -1.31 -11.11
C LEU A 436 -1.93 -0.55 -12.10
N ILE A 437 -2.56 0.05 -13.12
CA ILE A 437 -1.90 0.96 -14.05
C ILE A 437 -2.42 2.38 -13.84
N PHE A 438 -1.53 3.37 -13.74
CA PHE A 438 -1.87 4.79 -13.74
C PHE A 438 -1.47 5.43 -15.05
N ASP A 439 -2.43 6.08 -15.71
CA ASP A 439 -2.20 6.87 -16.92
C ASP A 439 -2.60 8.34 -16.74
N ASN A 440 -1.76 9.27 -17.20
CA ASN A 440 -1.98 10.71 -17.07
C ASN A 440 -2.32 11.16 -15.63
N ALA A 441 -1.75 10.51 -14.62
CA ALA A 441 -1.89 10.89 -13.23
C ALA A 441 -0.96 12.07 -12.89
N LYS A 442 -1.49 13.11 -12.26
CA LYS A 442 -0.76 14.32 -11.87
C LYS A 442 -0.93 14.56 -10.38
N VAL A 443 0.16 14.44 -9.63
CA VAL A 443 0.20 14.65 -8.18
C VAL A 443 1.15 15.79 -7.87
N GLU A 444 0.63 16.90 -7.40
CA GLU A 444 1.38 18.08 -6.95
C GLU A 444 1.04 18.37 -5.48
N ASN A 445 2.01 18.13 -4.59
CA ASN A 445 1.88 18.31 -3.16
C ASN A 445 2.92 19.31 -2.65
N VAL A 446 2.66 20.59 -2.86
CA VAL A 446 3.63 21.67 -2.61
C VAL A 446 3.01 22.74 -1.72
N SER A 447 3.62 22.95 -0.55
CA SER A 447 3.27 24.07 0.33
C SER A 447 4.06 25.34 -0.02
N THR A 448 3.37 26.48 0.01
CA THR A 448 3.92 27.82 -0.24
C THR A 448 4.21 28.62 1.05
N THR A 449 3.90 28.06 2.23
CA THR A 449 3.95 28.76 3.54
C THR A 449 5.19 28.43 4.38
N ASN A 450 6.23 27.84 3.78
CA ASN A 450 7.44 27.28 4.44
C ASN A 450 7.20 26.01 5.27
N GLU A 451 5.96 25.60 5.50
CA GLU A 451 5.66 24.27 6.04
C GLU A 451 5.97 23.23 4.97
N LYS A 452 6.62 22.13 5.33
CA LYS A 452 6.98 21.09 4.37
C LYS A 452 5.93 20.00 4.33
N THR A 453 5.54 19.59 3.13
CA THR A 453 4.66 18.43 2.92
C THR A 453 5.48 17.14 2.97
N TYR A 454 4.97 16.16 3.72
CA TYR A 454 5.62 14.87 3.90
C TYR A 454 4.92 13.78 3.10
N LYS A 455 5.71 12.96 2.40
CA LYS A 455 5.32 11.66 1.82
C LYS A 455 4.29 11.75 0.71
N THR A 456 4.80 11.74 -0.52
CA THR A 456 4.01 11.87 -1.75
C THR A 456 4.35 10.74 -2.73
N GLY A 457 3.33 10.11 -3.29
CA GLY A 457 3.45 9.19 -4.42
C GLY A 457 2.14 9.10 -5.20
N ILE A 458 2.14 8.51 -6.39
CA ILE A 458 0.90 8.34 -7.18
C ILE A 458 -0.05 7.37 -6.49
N LEU A 459 0.48 6.24 -6.02
CA LEU A 459 -0.33 5.23 -5.36
C LEU A 459 -0.61 5.64 -3.92
N ALA A 460 0.44 5.90 -3.14
CA ALA A 460 0.31 6.16 -1.71
C ALA A 460 1.30 7.20 -1.18
N GLY A 461 0.86 8.00 -0.22
CA GLY A 461 1.77 8.80 0.59
C GLY A 461 2.66 7.90 1.44
N ARG A 462 2.05 7.09 2.30
CA ARG A 462 2.74 6.10 3.15
C ARG A 462 2.04 4.74 3.10
N ALA A 463 2.84 3.68 3.12
CA ALA A 463 2.33 2.32 3.22
C ALA A 463 3.11 1.50 4.24
N ASP A 464 2.42 1.01 5.28
CA ASP A 464 2.98 0.18 6.33
C ASP A 464 2.37 -1.22 6.23
N GLY A 465 3.17 -2.26 6.39
CA GLY A 465 2.66 -3.63 6.45
C GLY A 465 3.75 -4.68 6.51
N ASP A 466 3.44 -5.77 7.20
CA ASP A 466 4.26 -6.99 7.20
C ASP A 466 3.64 -8.06 6.28
N SER A 467 4.45 -9.03 5.86
CA SER A 467 3.98 -10.17 5.06
C SER A 467 2.81 -10.86 5.79
N PRO A 468 1.69 -11.15 5.09
CA PRO A 468 1.54 -11.25 3.64
C PRO A 468 1.22 -9.95 2.89
N SER A 469 1.05 -8.81 3.57
CA SER A 469 0.73 -7.53 2.94
C SER A 469 1.86 -7.06 2.03
N HIS A 470 1.50 -6.55 0.86
CA HIS A 470 2.45 -6.12 -0.17
C HIS A 470 1.84 -5.09 -1.13
N ILE A 471 2.71 -4.34 -1.80
CA ILE A 471 2.36 -3.57 -2.98
C ILE A 471 3.09 -4.19 -4.17
N ARG A 472 2.35 -4.65 -5.18
CA ARG A 472 2.98 -5.27 -6.36
C ARG A 472 2.33 -4.93 -7.69
N GLY A 473 3.09 -5.04 -8.78
CA GLY A 473 2.52 -4.92 -10.14
C GLY A 473 1.96 -3.53 -10.45
N ILE A 474 2.45 -2.49 -9.76
CA ILE A 474 1.98 -1.10 -9.96
C ILE A 474 2.77 -0.46 -11.09
N LYS A 475 2.08 0.09 -12.08
CA LYS A 475 2.71 0.70 -13.26
C LYS A 475 2.23 2.13 -13.48
N THR A 476 3.12 3.00 -13.94
CA THR A 476 2.75 4.35 -14.41
C THR A 476 3.13 4.53 -15.87
N THR A 477 2.39 5.36 -16.61
CA THR A 477 2.78 5.76 -17.98
C THR A 477 3.69 6.99 -17.97
N ASN A 478 4.30 7.31 -19.10
CA ASN A 478 5.18 8.46 -19.27
C ASN A 478 4.46 9.82 -19.21
N ASN A 479 3.12 9.82 -19.22
CA ASN A 479 2.32 11.04 -19.08
C ASN A 479 2.04 11.39 -17.62
N CYS A 480 2.42 10.53 -16.68
CA CYS A 480 2.25 10.77 -15.26
C CYS A 480 3.34 11.70 -14.70
N THR A 481 3.00 12.48 -13.67
CA THR A 481 3.92 13.39 -12.99
C THR A 481 3.70 13.42 -11.48
N VAL A 482 4.79 13.42 -10.71
CA VAL A 482 4.78 13.57 -9.25
C VAL A 482 5.69 14.72 -8.84
N ILE A 483 5.14 15.68 -8.11
CA ILE A 483 5.86 16.82 -7.53
C ILE A 483 5.54 16.85 -6.04
N GLY A 484 6.54 16.59 -5.19
CA GLY A 484 6.42 16.64 -3.73
C GLY A 484 7.52 17.46 -3.07
N GLN A 485 7.58 17.46 -1.73
CA GLN A 485 8.63 18.14 -0.97
C GLN A 485 9.58 17.16 -0.28
N GLU A 486 9.24 16.58 0.88
CA GLU A 486 10.19 15.77 1.66
C GLU A 486 10.44 14.38 1.05
N ASP A 487 9.67 13.37 1.43
CA ASP A 487 9.70 12.03 0.84
C ASP A 487 8.83 11.98 -0.41
N THR A 488 9.43 11.80 -1.60
CA THR A 488 8.71 11.74 -2.87
C THR A 488 9.11 10.52 -3.67
N GLY A 489 8.17 9.61 -3.90
CA GLY A 489 8.34 8.47 -4.79
C GLY A 489 7.45 8.56 -6.02
N GLY A 490 7.87 8.00 -7.14
CA GLY A 490 6.97 7.87 -8.31
C GLY A 490 5.75 7.00 -8.00
N ILE A 491 5.89 5.99 -7.12
CA ILE A 491 4.79 5.11 -6.71
C ILE A 491 4.36 5.40 -5.26
N VAL A 492 5.30 5.35 -4.30
CA VAL A 492 5.02 5.51 -2.87
C VAL A 492 5.96 6.56 -2.24
N GLY A 493 5.46 7.47 -1.42
CA GLY A 493 6.32 8.41 -0.68
C GLY A 493 7.26 7.68 0.29
N GLU A 494 6.70 7.02 1.31
CA GLU A 494 7.43 6.19 2.27
C GLU A 494 6.87 4.75 2.27
N ALA A 495 7.74 3.77 2.02
CA ALA A 495 7.39 2.36 1.99
C ALA A 495 7.94 1.61 3.21
N ARG A 496 7.06 1.28 4.16
CA ARG A 496 7.33 0.32 5.25
C ARG A 496 6.60 -1.00 4.98
N ILE A 497 6.54 -1.35 3.69
CA ILE A 497 5.94 -2.56 3.14
C ILE A 497 6.80 -3.05 1.96
N ASN A 498 6.73 -4.33 1.60
CA ASN A 498 7.46 -4.83 0.44
C ASN A 498 6.89 -4.24 -0.86
N LEU A 499 7.76 -3.74 -1.73
CA LEU A 499 7.43 -3.30 -3.08
C LEU A 499 7.96 -4.32 -4.08
N GLU A 500 7.09 -4.86 -4.94
CA GLU A 500 7.45 -5.94 -5.85
C GLU A 500 6.93 -5.71 -7.28
N ASN A 501 7.76 -5.90 -8.31
CA ASN A 501 7.32 -5.80 -9.71
C ASN A 501 6.65 -4.45 -10.07
N CYS A 502 7.10 -3.34 -9.47
CA CYS A 502 6.57 -2.00 -9.75
C CYS A 502 7.39 -1.29 -10.83
N GLU A 503 6.71 -0.58 -11.73
CA GLU A 503 7.31 0.15 -12.85
C GLU A 503 6.91 1.63 -12.82
N ASN A 504 7.90 2.52 -12.78
CA ASN A 504 7.65 3.95 -12.87
C ASN A 504 8.12 4.54 -14.21
N HIS A 505 7.20 5.06 -15.02
CA HIS A 505 7.53 5.90 -16.18
C HIS A 505 7.26 7.39 -15.95
N SER A 506 6.65 7.75 -14.80
CA SER A 506 6.32 9.13 -14.46
C SER A 506 7.57 9.98 -14.19
N SER A 507 7.49 11.29 -14.48
CA SER A 507 8.51 12.24 -14.01
C SER A 507 8.31 12.52 -12.51
N VAL A 508 9.38 12.39 -11.72
CA VAL A 508 9.34 12.54 -10.25
C VAL A 508 10.23 13.70 -9.83
N LYS A 509 9.67 14.65 -9.10
CA LYS A 509 10.39 15.81 -8.56
C LYS A 509 10.13 15.99 -7.08
N GLY A 510 11.18 16.19 -6.30
CA GLY A 510 11.05 16.53 -4.87
C GLY A 510 12.23 17.31 -4.32
N THR A 511 12.32 17.42 -2.99
CA THR A 511 13.35 18.21 -2.31
C THR A 511 14.26 17.40 -1.39
N ARG A 512 13.74 16.48 -0.55
CA ARG A 512 14.58 15.76 0.42
C ARG A 512 14.96 14.36 -0.05
N PHE A 513 14.06 13.39 0.02
CA PHE A 513 14.34 12.01 -0.40
C PHE A 513 13.48 11.69 -1.61
N VAL A 514 14.11 11.55 -2.78
CA VAL A 514 13.39 11.41 -4.04
C VAL A 514 13.81 10.11 -4.73
N GLY A 515 12.84 9.25 -5.03
CA GLY A 515 13.07 8.01 -5.76
C GLY A 515 12.08 7.79 -6.88
N GLY A 516 12.50 7.14 -7.96
CA GLY A 516 11.59 6.77 -9.05
C GLY A 516 10.49 5.79 -8.59
N ILE A 517 10.77 4.91 -7.63
CA ILE A 517 9.78 4.00 -7.04
C ILE A 517 9.31 4.52 -5.69
N ALA A 518 10.26 4.74 -4.77
CA ALA A 518 9.97 5.15 -3.40
C ALA A 518 10.84 6.32 -2.94
N GLY A 519 10.28 7.30 -2.21
CA GLY A 519 11.07 8.35 -1.58
C GLY A 519 12.00 7.77 -0.51
N SER A 520 11.43 7.01 0.41
CA SER A 520 12.15 6.24 1.43
C SER A 520 11.55 4.85 1.65
N SER A 521 12.35 3.91 2.18
CA SER A 521 11.90 2.56 2.51
C SER A 521 12.59 1.99 3.75
N GLU A 522 11.83 1.20 4.52
CA GLU A 522 12.29 0.37 5.63
C GLU A 522 12.11 -1.14 5.35
N LYS A 523 11.67 -1.50 4.13
CA LYS A 523 11.37 -2.87 3.69
C LYS A 523 11.96 -3.14 2.30
N ASN A 524 11.83 -4.39 1.85
CA ASN A 524 12.48 -4.84 0.63
C ASN A 524 11.83 -4.25 -0.63
N ILE A 525 12.66 -3.90 -1.60
CA ILE A 525 12.23 -3.51 -2.94
C ILE A 525 12.79 -4.54 -3.92
N LYS A 526 11.90 -5.23 -4.65
CA LYS A 526 12.26 -6.36 -5.50
C LYS A 526 11.66 -6.22 -6.89
N ARG A 527 12.47 -6.46 -7.93
CA ARG A 527 12.01 -6.45 -9.33
C ARG A 527 11.33 -5.14 -9.75
N CYS A 528 11.72 -4.03 -9.15
CA CYS A 528 11.16 -2.72 -9.48
C CYS A 528 12.04 -1.97 -10.47
N THR A 529 11.40 -1.22 -11.37
CA THR A 529 12.08 -0.55 -12.48
C THR A 529 11.64 0.90 -12.63
N ASN A 530 12.60 1.81 -12.70
CA ASN A 530 12.33 3.21 -13.03
C ASN A 530 12.79 3.55 -14.46
N TYR A 531 11.89 4.10 -15.26
CA TYR A 531 12.11 4.67 -16.58
C TYR A 531 12.01 6.19 -16.60
N GLY A 532 11.25 6.76 -15.66
CA GLY A 532 10.98 8.20 -15.59
C GLY A 532 12.17 9.01 -15.08
N THR A 533 12.16 10.32 -15.35
CA THR A 533 13.19 11.23 -14.81
C THR A 533 12.99 11.43 -13.31
N VAL A 534 14.09 11.52 -12.56
CA VAL A 534 14.06 11.78 -11.12
C VAL A 534 14.88 13.02 -10.80
N GLU A 535 14.22 14.03 -10.24
CA GLU A 535 14.79 15.35 -10.01
C GLU A 535 14.68 15.79 -8.55
N ASN A 536 15.76 16.36 -8.03
CA ASN A 536 15.86 16.85 -6.66
C ASN A 536 16.67 18.14 -6.58
N ASN A 537 16.31 19.02 -5.65
CA ASN A 537 17.00 20.30 -5.43
C ASN A 537 17.53 20.49 -3.99
N ASN A 538 17.70 19.43 -3.20
CA ASN A 538 18.32 19.51 -1.88
C ASN A 538 19.13 18.26 -1.46
N SER A 539 18.52 17.13 -1.04
CA SER A 539 19.25 16.05 -0.31
C SER A 539 19.62 14.78 -1.11
N PHE A 540 18.77 13.74 -1.14
CA PHE A 540 19.13 12.42 -1.67
C PHE A 540 18.22 11.98 -2.80
N THR A 541 18.83 11.47 -3.86
CA THR A 541 18.10 11.08 -5.08
C THR A 541 18.54 9.72 -5.57
N GLY A 542 17.60 8.81 -5.74
CA GLY A 542 17.84 7.49 -6.33
C GLY A 542 16.93 7.22 -7.52
N GLY A 543 17.38 6.41 -8.49
CA GLY A 543 16.50 5.98 -9.56
C GLY A 543 15.40 5.04 -9.06
N ILE A 544 15.70 4.18 -8.08
CA ILE A 544 14.72 3.34 -7.39
C ILE A 544 14.26 4.00 -6.11
N ILE A 545 15.20 4.39 -5.24
CA ILE A 545 14.91 4.84 -3.88
C ILE A 545 15.78 6.02 -3.43
N GLY A 546 15.17 7.06 -2.86
CA GLY A 546 15.89 8.20 -2.31
C GLY A 546 16.71 7.82 -1.07
N TYR A 547 16.04 7.35 -0.03
CA TYR A 547 16.65 6.95 1.26
C TYR A 547 16.25 5.52 1.66
N ALA A 548 17.22 4.62 1.67
CA ALA A 548 17.03 3.22 2.03
C ALA A 548 17.58 2.95 3.44
N TYR A 549 16.70 2.49 4.35
CA TYR A 549 17.02 2.11 5.74
C TYR A 549 16.64 0.65 5.97
N ASP A 550 17.53 -0.18 6.54
CA ASP A 550 17.29 -1.62 6.78
C ASP A 550 16.66 -2.40 5.59
N THR A 551 16.96 -1.97 4.37
CA THR A 551 16.30 -2.39 3.14
C THR A 551 17.18 -3.36 2.34
N SER A 552 16.58 -4.38 1.71
CA SER A 552 17.18 -5.12 0.60
C SER A 552 16.67 -4.60 -0.74
N ILE A 553 17.57 -4.31 -1.67
CA ILE A 553 17.25 -3.91 -3.05
C ILE A 553 17.69 -5.05 -3.97
N GLU A 554 16.73 -5.74 -4.57
CA GLU A 554 16.98 -6.99 -5.32
C GLU A 554 16.35 -6.91 -6.72
N ASP A 555 17.10 -7.30 -7.75
CA ASP A 555 16.59 -7.41 -9.12
C ASP A 555 15.98 -6.10 -9.67
N CYS A 556 16.48 -4.94 -9.25
CA CYS A 556 15.93 -3.63 -9.63
C CYS A 556 16.75 -2.91 -10.71
N ALA A 557 16.09 -2.06 -11.51
CA ALA A 557 16.73 -1.32 -12.59
C ALA A 557 16.36 0.17 -12.65
N ASN A 558 17.32 1.02 -12.99
CA ASN A 558 17.06 2.41 -13.37
C ASN A 558 17.50 2.70 -14.81
N TYR A 559 16.53 3.03 -15.66
CA TYR A 559 16.70 3.52 -17.02
C TYR A 559 16.55 5.04 -17.14
N GLY A 560 15.89 5.65 -16.15
CA GLY A 560 15.63 7.09 -16.11
C GLY A 560 16.87 7.94 -15.81
N LYS A 561 16.86 9.19 -16.32
CA LYS A 561 17.87 10.19 -15.99
C LYS A 561 17.64 10.73 -14.57
N ILE A 562 18.73 10.89 -13.83
CA ILE A 562 18.73 11.46 -12.47
C ILE A 562 19.43 12.82 -12.49
N THR A 563 18.77 13.83 -11.93
CA THR A 563 19.33 15.17 -11.73
C THR A 563 19.14 15.60 -10.28
N SER A 564 20.22 15.93 -9.57
CA SER A 564 20.16 16.26 -8.15
C SER A 564 21.09 17.41 -7.80
N THR A 565 20.73 18.23 -6.81
CA THR A 565 21.71 19.15 -6.20
C THR A 565 22.32 18.60 -4.91
N GLY A 566 21.82 17.46 -4.39
CA GLY A 566 22.45 16.70 -3.31
C GLY A 566 22.80 15.27 -3.74
N CYS A 567 23.41 14.48 -2.86
CA CYS A 567 23.94 13.16 -3.20
C CYS A 567 22.97 12.25 -4.01
N ALA A 568 23.48 11.70 -5.12
CA ALA A 568 22.66 10.99 -6.11
C ALA A 568 23.25 9.63 -6.48
N GLY A 569 22.37 8.63 -6.68
CA GLY A 569 22.73 7.29 -7.13
C GLY A 569 21.77 6.74 -8.17
N GLY A 570 22.27 5.99 -9.15
CA GLY A 570 21.42 5.36 -10.17
C GLY A 570 20.34 4.44 -9.59
N ILE A 571 20.64 3.72 -8.52
CA ILE A 571 19.69 2.87 -7.80
C ILE A 571 19.21 3.55 -6.53
N ALA A 572 20.13 3.94 -5.65
CA ALA A 572 19.81 4.51 -4.33
C ALA A 572 20.53 5.83 -4.07
N GLY A 573 19.84 6.84 -3.56
CA GLY A 573 20.47 8.10 -3.14
C GLY A 573 21.38 7.88 -1.94
N GLN A 574 20.80 7.41 -0.84
CA GLN A 574 21.53 7.00 0.37
C GLN A 574 21.09 5.62 0.86
N SER A 575 22.07 4.86 1.36
CA SER A 575 21.91 3.56 1.98
C SER A 575 22.42 3.58 3.42
N PHE A 576 21.57 3.22 4.39
CA PHE A 576 21.88 3.26 5.82
C PHE A 576 21.52 1.94 6.52
N PHE A 577 22.51 1.23 7.07
CA PHE A 577 22.34 -0.10 7.69
C PHE A 577 21.56 -1.12 6.84
N ASN A 578 21.63 -0.98 5.52
CA ASN A 578 20.87 -1.85 4.60
C ASN A 578 21.42 -3.27 4.58
N LYS A 579 20.51 -4.22 4.34
CA LYS A 579 20.78 -5.65 4.38
C LYS A 579 21.65 -6.09 3.20
N SER A 580 21.25 -5.75 1.97
CA SER A 580 22.03 -6.03 0.76
C SER A 580 21.53 -5.28 -0.47
N ILE A 581 22.41 -5.17 -1.47
CA ILE A 581 22.05 -4.81 -2.85
C ILE A 581 22.39 -5.99 -3.75
N GLN A 582 21.45 -6.43 -4.59
CA GLN A 582 21.61 -7.65 -5.36
C GLN A 582 21.04 -7.53 -6.77
N ASN A 583 21.82 -7.95 -7.77
CA ASN A 583 21.38 -8.06 -9.17
C ASN A 583 20.72 -6.76 -9.67
N VAL A 584 21.41 -5.64 -9.53
CA VAL A 584 20.86 -4.32 -9.90
C VAL A 584 21.50 -3.80 -11.18
N PHE A 585 20.76 -2.97 -11.92
CA PHE A 585 21.26 -2.36 -13.16
C PHE A 585 20.95 -0.86 -13.26
N SER A 586 21.98 -0.04 -13.52
CA SER A 586 21.83 1.40 -13.77
C SER A 586 22.26 1.77 -15.19
N TYR A 587 21.32 2.30 -15.97
CA TYR A 587 21.53 2.65 -17.38
C TYR A 587 21.56 4.16 -17.64
N GLY A 588 20.69 4.92 -16.95
CA GLY A 588 20.49 6.36 -17.18
C GLY A 588 21.62 7.23 -16.62
N ASP A 589 21.73 8.44 -17.16
CA ASP A 589 22.70 9.45 -16.69
C ASP A 589 22.40 9.90 -15.26
N VAL A 590 23.45 10.18 -14.48
CA VAL A 590 23.37 10.69 -13.11
C VAL A 590 24.13 12.00 -13.02
N THR A 591 23.40 13.09 -12.87
CA THR A 591 23.97 14.45 -12.76
C THR A 591 23.74 14.99 -11.36
N ASN A 592 24.83 15.44 -10.72
CA ASN A 592 24.83 16.13 -9.45
C ASN A 592 25.68 17.42 -9.51
N THR A 593 25.20 18.49 -8.88
CA THR A 593 25.90 19.78 -8.91
C THR A 593 26.71 20.14 -7.65
N ASN A 594 26.47 19.52 -6.48
CA ASN A 594 27.06 19.98 -5.21
C ASN A 594 27.71 18.90 -4.32
N ASP A 595 27.65 17.62 -4.70
CA ASP A 595 28.09 16.46 -3.93
C ASP A 595 28.87 15.44 -4.80
N ASN A 596 29.26 14.30 -4.22
CA ASN A 596 29.85 13.18 -4.93
C ASN A 596 28.75 12.15 -5.29
N PRO A 597 28.26 12.09 -6.53
CA PRO A 597 27.33 11.04 -6.95
C PRO A 597 28.04 9.71 -7.20
N GLY A 598 27.29 8.61 -7.19
CA GLY A 598 27.72 7.32 -7.71
C GLY A 598 26.75 6.82 -8.78
N ILE A 599 27.23 6.01 -9.72
CA ILE A 599 26.37 5.48 -10.79
C ILE A 599 25.37 4.44 -10.27
N ILE A 600 25.65 3.80 -9.13
CA ILE A 600 24.73 2.88 -8.45
C ILE A 600 24.18 3.52 -7.17
N ILE A 601 25.06 3.99 -6.28
CA ILE A 601 24.65 4.53 -4.98
C ILE A 601 25.33 5.87 -4.73
N GLY A 602 24.58 6.87 -4.27
CA GLY A 602 25.17 8.14 -3.88
C GLY A 602 26.04 8.00 -2.63
N SER A 603 25.43 7.60 -1.51
CA SER A 603 26.13 7.47 -0.22
C SER A 603 25.79 6.15 0.48
N VAL A 604 26.82 5.48 1.00
CA VAL A 604 26.69 4.32 1.90
C VAL A 604 27.18 4.72 3.28
N ASN A 605 26.32 4.54 4.28
CA ASN A 605 26.66 4.73 5.69
C ASN A 605 26.43 3.41 6.46
N GLY A 606 27.50 2.91 7.07
CA GLY A 606 27.57 1.54 7.58
C GLY A 606 28.05 0.55 6.52
N THR A 607 27.72 -0.73 6.70
CA THR A 607 28.09 -1.82 5.80
C THR A 607 26.94 -2.14 4.85
N LEU A 608 27.20 -2.15 3.54
CA LEU A 608 26.26 -2.62 2.53
C LEU A 608 26.93 -3.71 1.68
N THR A 609 26.39 -4.93 1.76
CA THR A 609 26.90 -6.07 0.99
C THR A 609 26.25 -6.14 -0.38
N ALA A 610 27.07 -6.07 -1.43
CA ALA A 610 26.67 -6.34 -2.80
C ALA A 610 26.74 -7.86 -3.08
N LYS A 611 25.60 -8.42 -3.48
CA LYS A 611 25.42 -9.84 -3.81
C LYS A 611 25.12 -9.99 -5.30
N GLY A 612 25.55 -11.10 -5.89
CA GLY A 612 25.33 -11.34 -7.32
C GLY A 612 26.03 -10.30 -8.21
N ILE A 613 25.30 -9.66 -9.12
CA ILE A 613 25.84 -8.69 -10.08
C ILE A 613 25.34 -7.26 -9.79
N VAL A 614 26.26 -6.29 -9.82
CA VAL A 614 25.94 -4.86 -9.79
C VAL A 614 26.44 -4.26 -11.11
N ALA A 615 25.52 -3.99 -12.03
CA ALA A 615 25.86 -3.61 -13.40
C ALA A 615 25.52 -2.15 -13.71
N TYR A 616 26.28 -1.53 -14.61
CA TYR A 616 25.95 -0.21 -15.16
C TYR A 616 26.34 -0.04 -16.62
N ASN A 617 25.67 0.92 -17.28
CA ASN A 617 26.06 1.41 -18.59
C ASN A 617 27.31 2.29 -18.48
N LYS A 618 28.43 1.82 -19.02
CA LYS A 618 29.72 2.54 -18.95
C LYS A 618 29.77 3.79 -19.85
N GLU A 619 28.78 3.95 -20.72
CA GLU A 619 28.60 5.14 -21.56
C GLU A 619 27.62 6.14 -20.94
N ALA A 620 27.05 5.85 -19.75
CA ALA A 620 26.25 6.81 -19.01
C ALA A 620 27.12 7.95 -18.47
N LEU A 621 26.56 9.14 -18.40
CA LEU A 621 27.23 10.31 -17.85
C LEU A 621 27.05 10.37 -16.33
N LEU A 622 28.16 10.35 -15.60
CA LEU A 622 28.24 10.73 -14.19
C LEU A 622 28.84 12.14 -14.11
N ASN A 623 28.05 13.14 -13.72
CA ASN A 623 28.45 14.56 -13.75
C ASN A 623 29.00 15.01 -15.11
N ASN A 624 28.26 14.74 -16.18
CA ASN A 624 28.62 15.08 -17.57
C ASN A 624 29.89 14.40 -18.09
N SER A 625 30.38 13.35 -17.42
CA SER A 625 31.56 12.57 -17.82
C SER A 625 31.24 11.08 -17.82
N SER A 626 31.66 10.37 -18.87
CA SER A 626 31.70 8.90 -18.89
C SER A 626 33.06 8.34 -18.44
N GLU A 627 33.99 9.20 -18.04
CA GLU A 627 35.29 8.83 -17.49
C GLU A 627 35.27 8.84 -15.95
N ASN A 628 36.03 7.92 -15.33
CA ASN A 628 36.16 7.79 -13.87
C ASN A 628 34.83 7.63 -13.12
N ILE A 629 33.90 6.87 -13.72
CA ILE A 629 32.60 6.57 -13.12
C ILE A 629 32.79 5.86 -11.77
N LYS A 630 32.32 6.49 -10.69
CA LYS A 630 32.30 5.91 -9.35
C LYS A 630 31.06 5.04 -9.17
N ILE A 631 31.23 3.86 -8.57
CA ILE A 631 30.10 2.97 -8.23
C ILE A 631 29.30 3.55 -7.07
N VAL A 632 30.02 3.93 -6.02
CA VAL A 632 29.51 4.63 -4.84
C VAL A 632 30.16 6.00 -4.76
N GLY A 633 29.34 7.05 -4.59
CA GLY A 633 29.84 8.41 -4.48
C GLY A 633 30.65 8.63 -3.20
N THR A 634 30.07 8.26 -2.05
CA THR A 634 30.68 8.31 -0.72
C THR A 634 30.45 7.01 0.05
N GLY A 635 31.51 6.43 0.63
CA GLY A 635 31.46 5.13 1.31
C GLY A 635 31.95 3.99 0.41
N THR A 636 31.73 2.75 0.82
CA THR A 636 32.23 1.55 0.12
C THR A 636 31.23 0.40 0.21
N LEU A 637 31.24 -0.48 -0.80
CA LEU A 637 30.54 -1.76 -0.77
C LEU A 637 31.41 -2.83 -0.11
N THR A 638 30.76 -3.77 0.57
CA THR A 638 31.33 -5.08 0.89
C THR A 638 30.78 -6.13 -0.07
N PHE A 639 31.45 -7.28 -0.16
CA PHE A 639 31.09 -8.36 -1.08
C PHE A 639 30.98 -9.69 -0.33
N ASP A 640 30.29 -10.67 -0.90
CA ASP A 640 30.20 -12.02 -0.32
C ASP A 640 31.60 -12.64 -0.12
N ASP A 641 31.71 -13.56 0.84
CA ASP A 641 32.98 -14.20 1.21
C ASP A 641 33.72 -14.77 -0.01
N GLY A 642 34.98 -14.36 -0.18
CA GLY A 642 35.84 -14.78 -1.27
C GLY A 642 35.60 -14.07 -2.62
N LYS A 643 34.71 -13.06 -2.66
CA LYS A 643 34.51 -12.20 -3.84
C LYS A 643 35.24 -10.88 -3.70
N VAL A 644 35.72 -10.37 -4.83
CA VAL A 644 36.25 -9.01 -4.96
C VAL A 644 35.34 -8.16 -5.85
N GLU A 645 35.54 -6.84 -5.85
CA GLU A 645 34.75 -5.90 -6.65
C GLU A 645 34.66 -6.32 -8.13
N ALA A 646 35.76 -6.76 -8.73
CA ALA A 646 35.81 -7.20 -10.12
C ALA A 646 34.93 -8.43 -10.43
N ASP A 647 34.54 -9.22 -9.42
CA ASP A 647 33.63 -10.36 -9.60
C ASP A 647 32.16 -9.90 -9.67
N VAL A 648 31.82 -8.82 -8.95
CA VAL A 648 30.44 -8.38 -8.69
C VAL A 648 30.06 -7.18 -9.54
N VAL A 649 30.94 -6.18 -9.64
CA VAL A 649 30.68 -4.93 -10.36
C VAL A 649 31.07 -5.07 -11.82
N LYS A 650 30.13 -4.80 -12.72
CA LYS A 650 30.32 -4.95 -14.18
C LYS A 650 29.87 -3.71 -14.94
N ALA A 651 30.66 -3.31 -15.93
CA ALA A 651 30.42 -2.13 -16.76
C ALA A 651 30.30 -2.55 -18.23
N PHE A 652 29.24 -2.11 -18.91
CA PHE A 652 28.92 -2.58 -20.26
C PHE A 652 28.73 -1.42 -21.26
N THR A 653 29.13 -1.61 -22.53
CA THR A 653 28.70 -0.71 -23.62
C THR A 653 27.20 -0.88 -23.88
N LYS A 654 26.58 0.08 -24.56
CA LYS A 654 25.21 -0.07 -25.06
C LYS A 654 25.05 -1.29 -25.97
N GLN A 655 26.04 -1.55 -26.82
CA GLN A 655 26.05 -2.74 -27.69
C GLN A 655 26.04 -4.06 -26.88
N GLN A 656 26.81 -4.14 -25.80
CA GLN A 656 26.80 -5.33 -24.93
C GLN A 656 25.45 -5.46 -24.20
N ILE A 657 24.86 -4.34 -23.78
CA ILE A 657 23.55 -4.30 -23.14
C ILE A 657 22.45 -4.80 -24.10
N GLU A 658 22.44 -4.34 -25.36
CA GLU A 658 21.50 -4.78 -26.39
C GLU A 658 21.69 -6.27 -26.79
N SER A 659 22.89 -6.82 -26.61
CA SER A 659 23.21 -8.19 -27.02
C SER A 659 22.56 -9.29 -26.17
N GLY A 660 22.04 -8.96 -24.98
CA GLY A 660 21.58 -9.96 -23.99
C GLY A 660 22.62 -10.35 -22.94
N GLU A 661 23.88 -9.90 -23.07
CA GLU A 661 24.95 -10.24 -22.13
C GLU A 661 24.60 -9.89 -20.67
N VAL A 662 24.08 -8.69 -20.46
CA VAL A 662 23.75 -8.19 -19.11
C VAL A 662 22.57 -8.95 -18.52
N ALA A 663 21.54 -9.23 -19.33
CA ALA A 663 20.39 -10.02 -18.90
C ALA A 663 20.79 -11.45 -18.50
N TYR A 664 21.68 -12.09 -19.29
CA TYR A 664 22.22 -13.41 -18.94
C TYR A 664 22.98 -13.39 -17.61
N LEU A 665 23.85 -12.39 -17.39
CA LEU A 665 24.67 -12.30 -16.17
C LEU A 665 23.83 -12.04 -14.92
N LEU A 666 22.83 -11.15 -15.01
CA LEU A 666 21.87 -10.88 -13.93
C LEU A 666 21.00 -12.10 -13.60
N ALA A 667 20.82 -13.01 -14.57
CA ALA A 667 20.01 -14.23 -14.45
C ALA A 667 20.84 -15.52 -14.24
N GLU A 668 22.16 -15.43 -14.11
CA GLU A 668 23.04 -16.59 -14.17
C GLU A 668 22.79 -17.60 -13.02
N GLY A 669 22.91 -18.89 -13.33
CA GLY A 669 22.82 -19.98 -12.35
C GLY A 669 21.39 -20.37 -11.94
N LYS A 670 20.37 -19.78 -12.56
CA LYS A 670 18.95 -20.06 -12.31
C LYS A 670 18.31 -20.85 -13.47
N ALA A 671 17.37 -21.73 -13.15
CA ALA A 671 16.59 -22.44 -14.16
C ALA A 671 15.63 -21.49 -14.89
N LEU A 672 15.20 -21.88 -16.11
CA LEU A 672 14.18 -21.13 -16.84
C LEU A 672 12.91 -21.01 -15.98
N GLY A 673 12.37 -19.80 -15.87
CA GLY A 673 11.20 -19.49 -15.03
C GLY A 673 11.55 -18.99 -13.61
N GLU A 674 12.71 -19.35 -13.06
CA GLU A 674 13.20 -18.77 -11.79
C GLU A 674 13.97 -17.45 -11.99
N GLN A 675 14.41 -17.21 -13.22
CA GLN A 675 15.20 -16.04 -13.59
C GLN A 675 14.37 -14.76 -13.44
N ALA A 676 14.78 -13.86 -12.55
CA ALA A 676 14.15 -12.55 -12.41
C ALA A 676 14.37 -11.67 -13.66
N TRP A 677 15.49 -11.84 -14.36
CA TRP A 677 15.86 -11.02 -15.51
C TRP A 677 15.67 -11.74 -16.85
N GLY A 678 15.31 -10.98 -17.88
CA GLY A 678 15.23 -11.41 -19.27
C GLY A 678 15.47 -10.22 -20.22
N GLN A 679 15.44 -10.46 -21.52
CA GLN A 679 15.53 -9.43 -22.56
C GLN A 679 15.09 -10.03 -23.88
N GLN A 680 14.14 -9.40 -24.58
CA GLN A 680 13.79 -9.78 -25.94
C GLN A 680 14.85 -9.27 -26.92
N LEU A 681 15.71 -10.17 -27.41
CA LEU A 681 16.83 -9.83 -28.27
C LEU A 681 16.32 -9.24 -29.59
N GLY A 682 16.96 -8.15 -30.03
CA GLY A 682 16.59 -7.41 -31.24
C GLY A 682 15.37 -6.49 -31.10
N LYS A 683 14.75 -6.42 -29.91
CA LYS A 683 13.63 -5.52 -29.62
C LYS A 683 13.89 -4.64 -28.40
N ASP A 684 14.29 -5.25 -27.29
CA ASP A 684 14.54 -4.55 -26.03
C ASP A 684 15.94 -3.92 -26.04
N LEU A 685 16.02 -2.63 -25.72
CA LEU A 685 17.28 -1.88 -25.66
C LEU A 685 18.15 -2.27 -24.46
N TYR A 686 17.56 -2.90 -23.45
CA TYR A 686 18.21 -3.25 -22.19
C TYR A 686 17.50 -4.43 -21.51
N PRO A 687 18.13 -5.07 -20.50
CA PRO A 687 17.49 -6.10 -19.69
C PRO A 687 16.18 -5.63 -19.05
N VAL A 688 15.25 -6.54 -18.81
CA VAL A 688 13.94 -6.22 -18.22
C VAL A 688 13.66 -7.21 -17.09
N PRO A 689 13.54 -6.75 -15.83
CA PRO A 689 13.01 -7.56 -14.74
C PRO A 689 11.62 -8.10 -15.07
N GLY A 690 11.36 -9.37 -14.79
CA GLY A 690 10.08 -10.02 -15.07
C GLY A 690 9.86 -10.45 -16.53
N SER A 691 10.76 -10.14 -17.47
CA SER A 691 10.56 -10.49 -18.89
C SER A 691 10.48 -12.01 -19.14
N ASP A 692 9.46 -12.45 -19.89
CA ASP A 692 9.30 -13.85 -20.30
C ASP A 692 10.42 -14.35 -21.21
N ASN A 693 11.08 -13.44 -21.93
CA ASN A 693 12.14 -13.76 -22.87
C ASN A 693 13.47 -13.88 -22.11
N LYS A 694 13.76 -15.06 -21.58
CA LYS A 694 15.03 -15.31 -20.88
C LYS A 694 16.17 -15.43 -21.88
N VAL A 695 17.39 -15.20 -21.42
CA VAL A 695 18.59 -15.23 -22.27
C VAL A 695 19.47 -16.40 -21.85
N ILE A 696 19.86 -17.22 -22.83
CA ILE A 696 20.84 -18.30 -22.66
C ILE A 696 22.12 -17.97 -23.43
N LYS A 697 23.24 -18.46 -22.90
CA LYS A 697 24.58 -18.22 -23.46
C LYS A 697 25.10 -19.44 -24.21
N ALA A 698 25.44 -19.24 -25.48
CA ALA A 698 26.12 -20.21 -26.33
C ALA A 698 27.65 -20.09 -26.20
N ALA A 699 28.35 -21.20 -26.27
CA ALA A 699 29.80 -21.26 -26.32
C ALA A 699 30.28 -21.04 -27.76
N GLN A 700 31.24 -20.14 -27.95
CA GLN A 700 31.91 -19.93 -29.22
C GLN A 700 32.62 -21.23 -29.67
N GLY A 701 32.20 -21.78 -30.78
CA GLY A 701 32.86 -22.88 -31.47
C GLY A 701 33.91 -22.40 -32.47
N ASP A 702 34.43 -23.34 -33.25
CA ASP A 702 35.38 -23.04 -34.31
C ASP A 702 34.73 -22.20 -35.43
N LYS A 703 35.57 -21.54 -36.22
CA LYS A 703 35.13 -20.78 -37.38
C LYS A 703 34.55 -21.69 -38.47
N ASP A 704 33.47 -21.25 -39.10
CA ASP A 704 32.88 -21.92 -40.25
C ASP A 704 33.75 -21.80 -41.51
N ALA A 705 33.32 -22.43 -42.61
CA ALA A 705 34.03 -22.40 -43.89
C ALA A 705 34.19 -20.98 -44.49
N ASN A 706 33.41 -20.01 -44.01
CA ASN A 706 33.46 -18.61 -44.43
C ASN A 706 34.31 -17.75 -43.47
N GLY A 707 34.86 -18.34 -42.40
CA GLY A 707 35.67 -17.64 -41.40
C GLY A 707 34.87 -16.94 -40.30
N ASN A 708 33.56 -17.18 -40.21
CA ASN A 708 32.68 -16.63 -39.19
C ASN A 708 32.71 -17.51 -37.94
N ASP A 709 32.65 -16.89 -36.75
CA ASP A 709 32.52 -17.63 -35.49
C ASP A 709 31.18 -18.39 -35.46
N THR A 710 31.23 -19.65 -35.03
CA THR A 710 30.00 -20.43 -34.75
C THR A 710 29.72 -20.44 -33.27
N TYR A 711 28.46 -20.59 -32.86
CA TYR A 711 28.10 -20.64 -31.45
C TYR A 711 27.20 -21.84 -31.17
N TRP A 712 27.49 -22.56 -30.10
CA TRP A 712 26.80 -23.79 -29.73
C TRP A 712 26.39 -23.78 -28.26
N ALA A 713 25.17 -24.22 -27.97
CA ALA A 713 24.69 -24.35 -26.59
C ALA A 713 23.85 -25.61 -26.43
N THR A 714 23.75 -26.12 -25.20
CA THR A 714 22.70 -27.06 -24.84
C THR A 714 21.64 -26.35 -24.03
N PHE A 715 20.40 -26.80 -24.18
CA PHE A 715 19.26 -26.26 -23.47
C PHE A 715 18.32 -27.38 -23.03
N SER A 716 17.73 -27.21 -21.85
CA SER A 716 16.58 -27.99 -21.41
C SER A 716 15.73 -27.16 -20.46
N ASN A 717 14.47 -27.56 -20.29
CA ASN A 717 13.61 -27.01 -19.25
C ASN A 717 12.81 -28.13 -18.58
N LEU A 718 12.62 -28.05 -17.26
CA LEU A 718 11.92 -29.09 -16.50
C LEU A 718 10.47 -28.75 -16.19
N THR A 719 10.05 -27.50 -16.34
CA THR A 719 8.74 -27.02 -15.88
C THR A 719 7.73 -26.95 -17.03
N ASN A 720 8.17 -26.40 -18.16
CA ASN A 720 7.34 -26.11 -19.31
C ASN A 720 8.02 -26.50 -20.61
N ASP A 721 7.23 -26.74 -21.64
CA ASP A 721 7.69 -26.60 -23.01
C ASP A 721 8.27 -25.21 -23.22
N ALA A 722 9.24 -25.09 -24.12
CA ALA A 722 9.91 -23.82 -24.37
C ALA A 722 10.11 -23.58 -25.85
N THR A 723 10.05 -22.31 -26.24
CA THR A 723 10.33 -21.84 -27.58
C THR A 723 11.62 -21.04 -27.58
N LEU A 724 12.52 -21.40 -28.51
CA LEU A 724 13.80 -20.74 -28.69
C LEU A 724 13.77 -19.79 -29.89
N SER A 725 14.42 -18.65 -29.76
CA SER A 725 14.46 -17.64 -30.82
C SER A 725 15.73 -16.80 -30.79
N VAL A 726 16.02 -16.18 -31.93
CA VAL A 726 17.05 -15.17 -32.12
C VAL A 726 16.45 -14.03 -32.96
N PRO A 727 17.08 -12.83 -32.98
CA PRO A 727 16.72 -11.78 -33.92
C PRO A 727 16.59 -12.27 -35.37
N SER A 728 15.72 -11.66 -36.17
CA SER A 728 15.37 -12.14 -37.52
C SER A 728 16.52 -12.14 -38.53
N ASP A 729 17.55 -11.35 -38.28
CA ASP A 729 18.79 -11.27 -39.05
C ASP A 729 19.82 -12.35 -38.66
N ARG A 730 19.51 -13.14 -37.62
CA ARG A 730 20.35 -14.23 -37.10
C ARG A 730 19.78 -15.60 -37.43
N THR A 731 20.66 -16.60 -37.40
CA THR A 731 20.33 -17.99 -37.66
C THR A 731 20.30 -18.79 -36.36
N LEU A 732 19.27 -19.62 -36.21
CA LEU A 732 19.14 -20.59 -35.12
C LEU A 732 18.75 -21.95 -35.70
N LYS A 733 19.50 -22.98 -35.32
CA LYS A 733 19.22 -24.38 -35.65
C LYS A 733 19.19 -25.20 -34.39
N VAL A 734 18.16 -26.04 -34.25
CA VAL A 734 17.98 -26.93 -33.11
C VAL A 734 18.15 -28.37 -33.57
N TYR A 735 18.89 -29.17 -32.80
CA TYR A 735 19.27 -30.53 -33.15
C TYR A 735 18.90 -31.53 -32.07
N ASN A 736 18.48 -32.71 -32.53
CA ASN A 736 18.64 -33.96 -31.79
C ASN A 736 20.05 -34.50 -32.01
N ALA A 737 20.61 -35.13 -30.98
CA ALA A 737 21.91 -35.78 -31.09
C ALA A 737 21.79 -37.27 -30.74
N THR A 738 22.24 -38.14 -31.63
CA THR A 738 22.39 -39.58 -31.36
C THR A 738 23.85 -39.97 -31.53
N VAL A 739 24.26 -41.00 -30.79
CA VAL A 739 25.60 -41.58 -30.90
C VAL A 739 25.46 -43.05 -31.21
N SER A 740 26.09 -43.50 -32.29
CA SER A 740 26.21 -44.91 -32.58
C SER A 740 27.58 -45.29 -33.10
N GLY A 741 28.13 -46.39 -32.58
CA GLY A 741 29.48 -46.88 -32.93
C GLY A 741 30.55 -45.79 -32.85
N GLY A 742 30.55 -45.01 -31.77
CA GLY A 742 31.52 -43.93 -31.54
C GLY A 742 31.33 -42.67 -32.38
N LYS A 743 30.28 -42.61 -33.22
CA LYS A 743 29.99 -41.48 -34.10
C LYS A 743 28.74 -40.72 -33.66
N MET A 744 28.85 -39.40 -33.53
CA MET A 744 27.73 -38.51 -33.24
C MET A 744 27.04 -38.05 -34.53
N THR A 745 25.71 -38.16 -34.57
CA THR A 745 24.86 -37.68 -35.67
C THR A 745 23.95 -36.58 -35.16
N LEU A 746 23.87 -35.47 -35.90
CA LEU A 746 22.99 -34.35 -35.60
C LEU A 746 21.83 -34.33 -36.60
N THR A 747 20.60 -34.39 -36.09
CA THR A 747 19.38 -34.29 -36.89
C THR A 747 18.72 -32.95 -36.61
N GLU A 748 18.67 -32.08 -37.62
CA GLU A 748 18.03 -30.76 -37.52
C GLU A 748 16.52 -30.92 -37.32
N ARG A 749 15.96 -30.21 -36.34
CA ARG A 749 14.52 -30.15 -36.11
C ARG A 749 13.85 -29.20 -37.10
N SER A 750 12.58 -29.45 -37.40
CA SER A 750 11.77 -28.57 -38.25
C SER A 750 11.25 -27.32 -37.52
N ASN A 751 11.37 -27.26 -36.19
CA ASN A 751 10.95 -26.14 -35.36
C ASN A 751 11.97 -25.86 -34.25
N ASN A 752 11.80 -24.72 -33.57
CA ASN A 752 12.67 -24.28 -32.47
C ASN A 752 12.05 -24.56 -31.09
N GLN A 753 11.22 -25.59 -31.00
CA GLN A 753 10.50 -25.93 -29.77
C GLN A 753 11.19 -27.09 -29.04
N VAL A 754 11.10 -27.04 -27.71
CA VAL A 754 11.73 -27.99 -26.79
C VAL A 754 10.65 -28.46 -25.81
N ALA A 755 10.40 -29.77 -25.78
CA ALA A 755 9.42 -30.32 -24.86
C ALA A 755 9.94 -30.25 -23.41
N LYS A 756 9.01 -30.22 -22.45
CA LYS A 756 9.34 -30.37 -21.03
C LYS A 756 10.21 -31.61 -20.80
N GLU A 757 11.23 -31.48 -19.96
CA GLU A 757 12.23 -32.50 -19.62
C GLU A 757 13.10 -33.00 -20.79
N GLU A 758 13.07 -32.32 -21.94
CA GLU A 758 13.87 -32.65 -23.11
C GLU A 758 15.17 -31.85 -23.16
N GLY A 759 16.26 -32.49 -23.61
CA GLY A 759 17.52 -31.81 -23.91
C GLY A 759 17.72 -31.59 -25.40
N VAL A 760 18.21 -30.41 -25.80
CA VAL A 760 18.53 -30.10 -27.21
C VAL A 760 19.92 -29.48 -27.36
N LEU A 761 20.47 -29.59 -28.57
CA LEU A 761 21.68 -28.89 -28.99
C LEU A 761 21.31 -27.78 -29.97
N LEU A 762 21.92 -26.62 -29.77
CA LEU A 762 21.64 -25.39 -30.51
C LEU A 762 22.89 -25.00 -31.29
N LYS A 763 22.72 -24.55 -32.53
CA LYS A 763 23.74 -23.84 -33.31
C LYS A 763 23.19 -22.49 -33.74
N THR A 764 23.99 -21.45 -33.56
CA THR A 764 23.63 -20.08 -33.96
C THR A 764 24.88 -19.30 -34.37
N ASP A 765 24.70 -18.11 -34.93
CA ASP A 765 25.72 -17.17 -35.41
C ASP A 765 26.00 -16.03 -34.42
N GLY A 766 25.60 -16.17 -33.16
CA GLY A 766 25.93 -15.23 -32.09
C GLY A 766 25.77 -15.83 -30.69
N GLU A 767 26.30 -15.14 -29.69
CA GLU A 767 26.52 -15.72 -28.36
C GLU A 767 25.25 -15.91 -27.52
N TYR A 768 24.19 -15.14 -27.79
CA TYR A 768 22.98 -15.14 -26.97
C TYR A 768 21.74 -15.57 -27.76
N VAL A 769 20.87 -16.33 -27.10
CA VAL A 769 19.62 -16.88 -27.66
C VAL A 769 18.50 -16.63 -26.65
N ASN A 770 17.30 -16.32 -27.14
CA ASN A 770 16.12 -16.24 -26.28
C ASN A 770 15.51 -17.60 -26.03
N ALA A 771 15.07 -17.83 -24.80
CA ALA A 771 14.23 -18.94 -24.39
C ALA A 771 12.98 -18.40 -23.68
N LYS A 772 11.79 -18.77 -24.18
CA LYS A 772 10.50 -18.41 -23.59
C LYS A 772 9.76 -19.68 -23.19
N ALA A 773 9.25 -19.73 -21.97
CA ALA A 773 8.36 -20.82 -21.54
C ALA A 773 7.00 -20.71 -22.25
N ASN A 774 6.48 -21.83 -22.71
CA ASN A 774 5.16 -21.92 -23.32
C ASN A 774 4.08 -22.01 -22.22
N GLU A 775 2.88 -21.54 -22.54
CA GLU A 775 1.72 -21.59 -21.63
C GLU A 775 1.24 -23.03 -21.39
N THR A 776 1.38 -23.92 -22.39
CA THR A 776 0.97 -25.32 -22.33
C THR A 776 2.14 -26.28 -22.58
N ASN A 777 1.96 -27.53 -22.16
CA ASN A 777 2.93 -28.62 -22.28
C ASN A 777 2.43 -29.70 -23.23
N ASP A 778 2.21 -29.32 -24.49
CA ASP A 778 1.58 -30.17 -25.51
C ASP A 778 2.61 -30.89 -26.40
N LEU A 779 3.90 -30.57 -26.27
CA LEU A 779 4.95 -31.18 -27.06
C LEU A 779 5.29 -32.58 -26.54
N THR A 780 5.52 -33.50 -27.48
CA THR A 780 6.01 -34.83 -27.15
C THR A 780 7.54 -34.82 -27.14
N LYS A 781 8.12 -35.18 -25.99
CA LYS A 781 9.58 -35.35 -25.84
C LYS A 781 10.09 -36.45 -26.78
N ALA A 782 11.20 -36.19 -27.47
CA ALA A 782 11.85 -37.17 -28.32
C ALA A 782 12.24 -38.43 -27.53
N SER A 783 12.08 -39.60 -28.15
CA SER A 783 12.46 -40.88 -27.53
C SER A 783 13.99 -40.99 -27.38
N SER A 784 14.44 -41.89 -26.51
CA SER A 784 15.87 -42.18 -26.32
C SER A 784 16.55 -42.71 -27.58
N ASP A 785 15.82 -43.25 -28.55
CA ASP A 785 16.37 -43.73 -29.82
C ASP A 785 16.62 -42.57 -30.82
N GLU A 786 15.90 -41.45 -30.63
CA GLU A 786 15.96 -40.28 -31.50
C GLU A 786 16.82 -39.16 -30.92
N ASN A 787 17.04 -39.15 -29.59
CA ASN A 787 17.80 -38.12 -28.91
C ASN A 787 18.46 -38.63 -27.62
N HIS A 788 19.79 -38.57 -27.57
CA HIS A 788 20.62 -38.93 -26.42
C HIS A 788 20.89 -37.74 -25.48
N LEU A 789 20.37 -36.55 -25.79
CA LEU A 789 20.49 -35.39 -24.92
C LEU A 789 19.45 -35.45 -23.80
N VAL A 790 19.93 -35.34 -22.58
CA VAL A 790 19.14 -35.46 -21.36
C VAL A 790 19.15 -34.12 -20.62
N ALA A 791 17.97 -33.71 -20.15
CA ALA A 791 17.79 -32.50 -19.37
C ALA A 791 18.56 -32.56 -18.04
N THR A 792 19.10 -31.42 -17.62
CA THR A 792 19.71 -31.28 -16.29
C THR A 792 18.65 -31.10 -15.20
N PRO A 793 18.94 -31.47 -13.93
CA PRO A 793 18.07 -31.20 -12.79
C PRO A 793 17.80 -29.71 -12.54
N ALA A 794 16.77 -29.43 -11.75
CA ALA A 794 16.34 -28.06 -11.39
C ALA A 794 17.37 -27.32 -10.55
N GLU A 795 18.13 -28.06 -9.73
CA GLU A 795 19.22 -27.53 -8.92
C GLU A 795 20.56 -28.08 -9.38
N ALA A 796 21.62 -27.28 -9.21
CA ALA A 796 22.96 -27.70 -9.56
C ALA A 796 23.43 -28.84 -8.66
N GLN A 797 23.58 -30.04 -9.22
CA GLN A 797 24.01 -31.23 -8.49
C GLN A 797 24.86 -32.16 -9.35
N THR A 798 25.53 -33.11 -8.69
CA THR A 798 26.24 -34.19 -9.38
C THR A 798 25.24 -35.24 -9.83
N VAL A 799 25.16 -35.49 -11.13
CA VAL A 799 24.36 -36.58 -11.72
C VAL A 799 25.26 -37.77 -12.02
N THR A 800 24.76 -38.99 -11.76
CA THR A 800 25.45 -40.25 -12.04
C THR A 800 24.88 -40.90 -13.30
N ALA A 801 25.73 -41.54 -14.09
CA ALA A 801 25.32 -42.27 -15.27
C ALA A 801 24.36 -43.41 -14.91
N GLU A 802 23.36 -43.65 -15.76
CA GLU A 802 22.58 -44.90 -15.70
C GLU A 802 23.48 -46.12 -15.91
N THR A 803 23.04 -47.28 -15.41
CA THR A 803 23.82 -48.52 -15.51
C THR A 803 24.14 -48.85 -16.97
N GLY A 804 25.42 -48.99 -17.31
CA GLY A 804 25.87 -49.27 -18.67
C GLY A 804 25.87 -48.05 -19.60
N CYS A 805 25.86 -46.82 -19.06
CA CYS A 805 25.99 -45.58 -19.82
C CYS A 805 27.20 -44.74 -19.38
N LYS A 806 27.61 -43.79 -20.23
CA LYS A 806 28.60 -42.75 -19.98
C LYS A 806 27.99 -41.37 -20.26
N LEU A 807 28.33 -40.39 -19.42
CA LEU A 807 27.88 -39.01 -19.54
C LEU A 807 28.94 -38.14 -20.21
N TYR A 808 28.51 -37.25 -21.10
CA TYR A 808 29.36 -36.25 -21.74
C TYR A 808 28.75 -34.85 -21.58
N ARG A 809 29.60 -33.86 -21.32
CA ARG A 809 29.24 -32.45 -21.15
C ARG A 809 29.75 -31.63 -22.33
N LEU A 810 28.93 -30.72 -22.84
CA LEU A 810 29.40 -29.69 -23.78
C LEU A 810 30.41 -28.76 -23.08
N THR A 811 31.67 -28.79 -23.52
CA THR A 811 32.77 -27.99 -22.97
C THR A 811 33.90 -27.87 -23.99
N TYR A 812 34.90 -27.06 -23.71
CA TYR A 812 36.14 -27.03 -24.49
C TYR A 812 37.11 -28.12 -24.03
N ASN A 813 37.92 -28.63 -24.96
CA ASN A 813 39.09 -29.46 -24.63
C ASN A 813 40.05 -28.71 -23.72
N LYS A 814 40.32 -27.44 -24.07
CA LYS A 814 41.13 -26.51 -23.28
C LYS A 814 40.27 -25.29 -22.94
N ALA A 815 39.64 -25.33 -21.77
CA ALA A 815 38.73 -24.27 -21.30
C ALA A 815 39.37 -22.88 -21.27
N GLU A 816 40.63 -22.77 -20.81
CA GLU A 816 41.35 -21.49 -20.71
C GLU A 816 41.58 -20.81 -22.06
N LYS A 817 41.72 -21.61 -23.13
CA LYS A 817 41.97 -21.11 -24.49
C LYS A 817 40.71 -21.07 -25.36
N LYS A 818 39.57 -21.55 -24.85
CA LYS A 818 38.34 -21.79 -25.63
C LYS A 818 38.62 -22.59 -26.92
N GLU A 819 39.49 -23.61 -26.85
CA GLU A 819 39.88 -24.43 -28.00
C GLU A 819 39.18 -25.80 -27.98
N GLY A 820 38.68 -26.23 -29.15
CA GLY A 820 38.10 -27.56 -29.37
C GLY A 820 36.79 -27.77 -28.62
N LEU A 821 35.75 -27.02 -28.98
CA LEU A 821 34.42 -27.16 -28.40
C LEU A 821 33.78 -28.50 -28.78
N GLY A 822 33.17 -29.20 -27.82
CA GLY A 822 32.54 -30.49 -28.06
C GLY A 822 31.94 -31.12 -26.80
N PHE A 823 31.36 -32.31 -26.93
CA PHE A 823 30.92 -33.11 -25.79
C PHE A 823 32.07 -33.94 -25.26
N TYR A 824 32.61 -33.60 -24.09
CA TYR A 824 33.69 -34.34 -23.45
C TYR A 824 33.17 -35.19 -22.30
N LEU A 825 33.83 -36.32 -22.05
CA LEU A 825 33.50 -37.23 -20.97
C LEU A 825 33.36 -36.50 -19.62
N GLY A 826 32.37 -36.89 -18.83
CA GLY A 826 32.22 -36.48 -17.43
C GLY A 826 33.37 -36.94 -16.54
N VAL A 827 33.29 -36.63 -15.25
CA VAL A 827 34.29 -37.09 -14.27
C VAL A 827 34.17 -38.60 -14.04
N ASP A 828 35.22 -39.20 -13.49
CA ASP A 828 35.31 -40.65 -13.21
C ASP A 828 35.03 -41.54 -14.43
N ASP A 829 35.66 -41.20 -15.57
CA ASP A 829 35.46 -41.90 -16.85
C ASP A 829 34.01 -41.84 -17.37
N GLY A 830 33.33 -40.72 -17.13
CA GLY A 830 31.95 -40.47 -17.57
C GLY A 830 30.88 -41.06 -16.66
N LYS A 831 31.25 -41.55 -15.47
CA LYS A 831 30.30 -42.08 -14.48
C LYS A 831 29.50 -40.98 -13.79
N SER A 832 29.99 -39.75 -13.77
CA SER A 832 29.22 -38.62 -13.24
C SER A 832 29.61 -37.29 -13.87
N LEU A 833 28.78 -36.26 -13.70
CA LEU A 833 29.13 -34.87 -14.01
C LEU A 833 28.36 -33.90 -13.11
N LYS A 834 28.90 -32.68 -12.96
CA LYS A 834 28.17 -31.58 -12.30
C LYS A 834 27.20 -30.96 -13.31
N ALA A 835 25.92 -31.18 -13.10
CA ALA A 835 24.84 -30.63 -13.92
C ALA A 835 24.52 -29.20 -13.47
N THR A 836 24.27 -28.31 -14.42
CA THR A 836 23.83 -26.94 -14.18
C THR A 836 22.43 -26.79 -14.75
N PRO A 837 21.47 -26.20 -14.01
CA PRO A 837 20.10 -26.05 -14.49
C PRO A 837 20.01 -25.34 -15.85
N GLY A 838 18.95 -25.66 -16.61
CA GLY A 838 18.70 -25.07 -17.92
C GLY A 838 19.58 -25.56 -19.06
N LYS A 839 20.40 -26.60 -18.84
CA LYS A 839 21.32 -27.17 -19.85
C LYS A 839 20.95 -28.62 -20.18
N ALA A 840 21.63 -29.22 -21.14
CA ALA A 840 21.55 -30.66 -21.38
C ALA A 840 22.94 -31.29 -21.40
N TYR A 841 23.00 -32.57 -21.02
CA TYR A 841 24.17 -33.42 -21.18
C TYR A 841 23.84 -34.58 -22.11
N LEU A 842 24.87 -35.22 -22.66
CA LEU A 842 24.71 -36.35 -23.57
C LEU A 842 24.92 -37.65 -22.78
N GLN A 843 23.93 -38.55 -22.82
CA GLN A 843 24.00 -39.86 -22.19
C GLN A 843 24.10 -40.94 -23.27
N VAL A 844 25.18 -41.69 -23.27
CA VAL A 844 25.49 -42.68 -24.31
C VAL A 844 25.70 -44.04 -23.68
N SER A 845 25.10 -45.10 -24.21
CA SER A 845 25.37 -46.45 -23.73
C SER A 845 26.85 -46.83 -23.93
N GLU A 846 27.41 -47.63 -23.03
CA GLU A 846 28.79 -48.11 -23.12
C GLU A 846 29.06 -48.88 -24.42
N ASN A 847 28.04 -49.47 -25.04
CA ASN A 847 28.16 -50.14 -26.33
C ASN A 847 28.31 -49.16 -27.49
N GLU A 848 27.49 -48.09 -27.50
CA GLU A 848 27.55 -47.07 -28.54
C GLU A 848 28.74 -46.11 -28.37
N ALA A 849 29.32 -46.04 -27.17
CA ALA A 849 30.52 -45.24 -26.87
C ALA A 849 31.85 -45.88 -27.32
N LYS A 850 31.85 -46.91 -28.20
CA LYS A 850 33.03 -47.68 -28.66
C LYS A 850 33.53 -47.26 -30.06
N ASP A 851 34.86 -47.27 -30.26
CA ASP A 851 35.64 -47.14 -31.52
C ASP A 851 35.48 -45.86 -32.38
N PRO A 852 36.60 -45.17 -32.68
CA PRO A 852 36.94 -44.91 -34.08
C PRO A 852 38.22 -45.70 -34.41
N SER A 853 38.24 -46.36 -35.57
CA SER A 853 39.39 -47.14 -36.00
C SER A 853 40.69 -46.33 -35.89
N SER A 854 41.60 -46.83 -35.05
CA SER A 854 42.98 -46.39 -34.78
C SER A 854 43.19 -45.20 -33.81
N ALA A 855 43.69 -45.58 -32.63
CA ALA A 855 44.43 -44.82 -31.61
C ALA A 855 43.69 -43.72 -30.82
N ALA A 856 43.40 -44.08 -29.55
CA ALA A 856 42.85 -43.32 -28.43
C ALA A 856 41.32 -43.26 -28.33
N LEU A 857 40.80 -43.80 -27.22
CA LEU A 857 39.39 -43.93 -26.82
C LEU A 857 38.55 -42.66 -27.12
N ALA A 858 37.28 -42.86 -27.48
CA ALA A 858 36.22 -41.86 -27.71
C ALA A 858 35.93 -40.98 -26.46
N ARG A 859 36.92 -40.15 -26.07
CA ARG A 859 36.84 -39.24 -24.91
C ARG A 859 36.02 -37.99 -25.20
N SER A 860 35.69 -37.72 -26.46
CA SER A 860 35.04 -36.47 -26.88
C SER A 860 34.33 -36.52 -28.23
N PHE A 861 33.25 -35.74 -28.38
CA PHE A 861 32.58 -35.41 -29.65
C PHE A 861 32.77 -33.91 -29.99
N VAL A 862 33.78 -33.55 -30.78
CA VAL A 862 34.20 -32.18 -31.14
C VAL A 862 33.46 -31.62 -32.36
N PHE A 863 33.02 -30.36 -32.30
CA PHE A 863 32.48 -29.63 -33.44
C PHE A 863 33.64 -29.10 -34.31
N GLY A 864 33.76 -29.56 -35.55
CA GLY A 864 34.90 -29.20 -36.41
C GLY A 864 34.78 -27.80 -37.04
N GLY A 865 35.90 -27.07 -37.07
CA GLY A 865 36.14 -25.93 -37.96
C GLY A 865 36.40 -26.37 -39.41
N GLY A 866 36.11 -25.48 -40.36
CA GLY A 866 36.12 -25.78 -41.80
C GLY A 866 37.43 -26.26 -42.42
N ASN A 867 38.54 -26.37 -41.69
CA ASN A 867 39.78 -26.98 -42.16
C ASN A 867 40.56 -27.65 -41.01
N GLU A 868 40.85 -28.93 -41.22
CA GLU A 868 41.83 -29.78 -40.53
C GLU A 868 41.46 -30.42 -39.17
N THR A 869 41.29 -31.74 -39.29
CA THR A 869 41.25 -32.82 -38.30
C THR A 869 42.08 -32.63 -37.02
N THR A 870 41.46 -32.87 -35.87
CA THR A 870 41.86 -33.96 -34.96
C THR A 870 40.63 -34.49 -34.19
N GLY A 871 40.25 -35.75 -34.43
CA GLY A 871 39.43 -36.53 -33.50
C GLY A 871 38.05 -37.02 -33.94
N ILE A 872 37.48 -36.58 -35.07
CA ILE A 872 36.22 -37.14 -35.61
C ILE A 872 36.27 -37.18 -37.14
N GLU A 873 36.27 -38.38 -37.73
CA GLU A 873 35.81 -38.55 -39.11
C GLU A 873 34.28 -38.38 -39.16
N GLY A 874 33.84 -37.12 -39.22
CA GLY A 874 32.50 -36.71 -39.64
C GLY A 874 31.44 -36.58 -38.54
N ILE A 875 31.07 -35.33 -38.23
CA ILE A 875 29.68 -35.00 -37.87
C ILE A 875 28.88 -35.10 -39.18
N THR A 876 27.95 -36.05 -39.27
CA THR A 876 27.01 -36.07 -40.40
C THR A 876 25.79 -35.23 -40.00
N ILE A 877 25.70 -34.03 -40.59
CA ILE A 877 24.50 -33.17 -40.50
C ILE A 877 23.57 -33.62 -41.61
N MET A 878 22.44 -34.22 -41.27
CA MET A 878 21.43 -34.62 -42.25
C MET A 878 20.52 -33.43 -42.52
N GLY A 879 20.63 -32.82 -43.70
CA GLY A 879 19.64 -31.86 -44.20
C GLY A 879 18.40 -32.58 -44.73
N THR A 880 17.25 -31.90 -44.75
CA THR A 880 16.03 -32.37 -45.40
C THR A 880 16.22 -32.38 -46.92
N ASP A 881 16.90 -33.41 -47.43
CA ASP A 881 16.65 -34.00 -48.74
C ASP A 881 17.36 -35.36 -48.84
N VAL A 882 16.50 -36.40 -48.85
CA VAL A 882 16.68 -37.69 -49.54
C VAL A 882 17.72 -38.71 -48.99
N GLN A 883 17.13 -39.71 -48.32
CA GLN A 883 17.42 -41.16 -48.30
C GLN A 883 18.46 -41.80 -47.35
N ARG A 884 17.87 -42.44 -46.33
CA ARG A 884 18.08 -43.82 -45.83
C ARG A 884 18.96 -44.76 -46.70
N HIS A 885 19.99 -45.32 -46.04
CA HIS A 885 20.24 -46.76 -45.81
C HIS A 885 21.69 -47.20 -46.09
N GLY A 886 22.28 -47.83 -45.06
CA GLY A 886 23.08 -49.06 -45.16
C GLY A 886 24.42 -48.99 -45.88
N THR A 887 25.41 -49.71 -45.36
CA THR A 887 26.69 -49.95 -46.01
C THR A 887 26.48 -50.70 -47.33
N ILE A 888 26.45 -50.00 -48.47
CA ILE A 888 26.27 -50.65 -49.77
C ILE A 888 27.63 -51.16 -50.26
N GLU A 889 27.82 -52.48 -50.28
CA GLU A 889 28.98 -53.11 -50.92
C GLU A 889 28.94 -52.91 -52.46
N GLY A 890 29.88 -52.14 -52.99
CA GLY A 890 30.01 -51.83 -54.41
C GLY A 890 31.07 -50.77 -54.71
N ILE A 891 31.46 -50.65 -55.98
CA ILE A 891 32.25 -49.53 -56.50
C ILE A 891 31.31 -48.63 -57.29
N PHE A 892 31.34 -47.33 -57.03
CA PHE A 892 30.44 -46.35 -57.63
C PHE A 892 31.23 -45.27 -58.35
N ASP A 893 30.67 -44.73 -59.44
CA ASP A 893 31.21 -43.52 -60.05
C ASP A 893 30.86 -42.26 -59.22
N LEU A 894 31.39 -41.11 -59.63
CA LEU A 894 31.17 -39.83 -58.95
C LEU A 894 29.71 -39.31 -59.07
N GLN A 895 28.85 -40.03 -59.78
CA GLN A 895 27.40 -39.76 -59.90
C GLN A 895 26.56 -40.78 -59.12
N GLY A 896 27.19 -41.68 -58.34
CA GLY A 896 26.49 -42.66 -57.48
C GLY A 896 25.99 -43.90 -58.21
N ARG A 897 26.42 -44.17 -59.45
CA ARG A 897 26.04 -45.38 -60.20
C ARG A 897 26.98 -46.53 -59.88
N LYS A 898 26.45 -47.72 -59.58
CA LYS A 898 27.25 -48.92 -59.29
C LYS A 898 27.94 -49.43 -60.56
N ILE A 899 29.25 -49.60 -60.51
CA ILE A 899 30.12 -49.98 -61.64
C ILE A 899 30.63 -51.41 -61.43
N SER A 900 30.34 -52.29 -62.39
CA SER A 900 30.79 -53.69 -62.39
C SER A 900 32.09 -53.92 -63.18
N ASN A 901 32.43 -53.04 -64.13
CA ASN A 901 33.65 -53.11 -64.94
C ASN A 901 34.48 -51.82 -64.77
N LEU A 902 35.62 -51.96 -64.11
CA LEU A 902 36.52 -50.85 -63.78
C LEU A 902 37.37 -50.43 -64.99
N THR A 903 37.26 -49.18 -65.41
CA THR A 903 38.25 -48.50 -66.28
C THR A 903 39.10 -47.53 -65.47
N LYS A 904 40.20 -47.00 -66.03
CA LYS A 904 41.05 -46.02 -65.35
C LYS A 904 40.23 -44.78 -64.97
N GLY A 905 40.23 -44.40 -63.69
CA GLY A 905 39.38 -43.32 -63.21
C GLY A 905 39.28 -43.23 -61.68
N ILE A 906 38.46 -42.28 -61.21
CA ILE A 906 38.20 -42.02 -59.80
C ILE A 906 36.83 -42.60 -59.44
N TYR A 907 36.78 -43.42 -58.39
CA TYR A 907 35.58 -44.10 -57.93
C TYR A 907 35.41 -43.97 -56.42
N ILE A 908 34.23 -44.31 -55.92
CA ILE A 908 33.91 -44.45 -54.50
C ILE A 908 33.75 -45.94 -54.19
N LYS A 909 34.56 -46.47 -53.26
CA LYS A 909 34.44 -47.83 -52.74
C LYS A 909 34.48 -47.79 -51.23
N ASN A 910 33.48 -48.37 -50.56
CA ASN A 910 33.34 -48.36 -49.09
C ASN A 910 33.51 -46.94 -48.50
N ASN A 911 32.84 -45.96 -49.11
CA ASN A 911 32.89 -44.53 -48.74
C ASN A 911 34.28 -43.87 -48.84
N LYS A 912 35.27 -44.49 -49.48
CA LYS A 912 36.59 -43.91 -49.75
C LYS A 912 36.79 -43.66 -51.24
N LYS A 913 37.41 -42.53 -51.57
CA LYS A 913 37.86 -42.21 -52.93
C LYS A 913 39.00 -43.16 -53.30
N VAL A 914 38.80 -43.95 -54.34
CA VAL A 914 39.80 -44.87 -54.87
C VAL A 914 40.14 -44.45 -56.29
N VAL A 915 41.44 -44.35 -56.58
CA VAL A 915 41.94 -44.09 -57.93
C VAL A 915 42.37 -45.41 -58.54
N ILE A 916 41.68 -45.83 -59.59
CA ILE A 916 42.04 -47.02 -60.36
C ILE A 916 42.94 -46.53 -61.51
N LYS A 917 44.22 -46.91 -61.45
CA LYS A 917 45.28 -46.43 -62.35
C LYS A 917 45.42 -47.21 -63.65
#